data_AF-A0A8S9X3C9-F1
#
_entry.id   AF-A0A8S9X3C9-F1
#
_cell.length_a   1.000
_cell.length_b   1.000
_cell.length_c   1.000
_cell.angle_alpha   90.00
_cell.angle_beta   90.00
_cell.angle_gamma   90.00
#
_symmetry.space_group_name_H-M   'P 1'
#
loop_
_entity.id
_entity.type
_entity.pdbx_description
1 polymer ?
#
loop_
_entity_poly.entity_id
_entity_poly.type
_entity_poly.pdbx_seq_one_letter_code
_entity_poly.pdbx_strand_id
1 'polypeptide(L)'
;CSCDVRGAVEGICDKQNGTCLCKEGFDGSRCDQCVRGYKDFPNCVPCNCSDIGSSSNICDLTGKCSCYEKYSGKTCDQCSPGFYKYPDCFECGCDPQGSYGRSCNSDGYCTCKPEFEGKLCDKCKEGFYNYPLCESCNCVPAGVTKNFSGCGSQVTKGLLCECKPRVTGRRCNECKPLYWNLKEFYPEGCIDCGCFTPGVLGNIGECDDKNGGQCYCKDSVVSRQCKDCADGSYNLQESNIFGCTDCGCDIGGSLDSICNKTTGACKCKNRIEGRTCNVPLEQHYYPTLHQHKFELEDGFTSEDIKVRYGSKESDFPGFSWKGYAYFSRIQDSIKLDIFIDHAALYRILIRYVNQGPEPVVGTIILRPVSAEEQVLKVVFPPSKQPAFVTVSGMTGNIPTPFIVQESTDKQWEFILNVDKGLLVDYFVLMPSFYFEGNILVEEVKRPCTRENAIGSQGRCLMFTYPPLTPYQPSFTEQAYRDNRELISETYQEDFGNLETMAKLTPTQSAISFDLNPGKREPFVLVVDYYSPTETNDTITLTLDVNDYNHIERGKVHLIPCRYAWACRQVVLDSAGRFGYFNRTSDKITATLMLDPDSIVTDPQIAIHSIAAIPVSEWSPGFIKISRQHVMVDGAPQVANYPPALDLKKIEIENEPGLEKTQKIPESIFDKSVGLVSLRDKPEGISVSGKVIQPGNFIFITHYAQPFHPEFKIDITVNSSGQVFNGTLHPKHCPSNVGCRVTLKDLQGNTVFPVVDDFVLTFKGNPDKHLWLDYVLVVPEGKFKESLMTEGPVSNVDRYRDECGRDHYFIDPNNTSEFCRNSIFTVTTQFNNGALKCLCNALGSKKVRCEKFGGQCECKDHVIGRKCDDCREGYYGFPDCKKCNCPEKASCDRRTGECMCPPNTEGENCERCKPNTYAYDVNDGCWECGCHPEGVNGTLQCDEETGNCHCRENVAGRTCNACQPGFHDFPHCQECDCDPRGTTEGICDADTADCLCKDNVEGLVCDVCGEGSFNIDENDPKGCTSCFCSNRTNTCYSSRLYRNTIFDLNDWSVVTIQLKQVLDITEQPAEIEKQVDSIGIDLTAESLAKQQVYFSAPSPYLGNKLTSFGGSLSYTLFCTTGVSADHLSGPDVIISGNGLHLLHYSLELPRANIGTDLSVVLHPSNFQFFNGLPVNREQFMQVLQDLQAIYIRATYWENSATTRQV
;
A
#
# COMPACT_ATOMS: atom_id res chain seq x y z
N CYS A 1 60.45 87.13 -42.59
CA CYS A 1 59.35 86.42 -41.91
C CYS A 1 59.28 85.00 -42.44
N SER A 2 59.08 83.99 -41.59
CA SER A 2 59.09 82.57 -42.01
C SER A 2 57.76 82.15 -42.66
N CYS A 3 57.26 82.86 -43.67
CA CYS A 3 55.95 82.56 -44.28
C CYS A 3 56.01 81.29 -45.15
N ASP A 4 54.91 80.54 -45.27
CA ASP A 4 54.79 79.45 -46.24
C ASP A 4 54.58 80.05 -47.64
N VAL A 5 55.53 79.79 -48.54
CA VAL A 5 55.57 80.35 -49.89
C VAL A 5 54.35 79.95 -50.75
N ARG A 6 53.64 78.89 -50.37
CA ARG A 6 52.46 78.40 -51.12
C ARG A 6 51.23 79.27 -50.82
N GLY A 7 50.98 79.56 -49.54
CA GLY A 7 49.81 80.32 -49.08
C GLY A 7 50.06 81.81 -48.86
N ALA A 8 51.30 82.29 -48.80
CA ALA A 8 51.63 83.72 -48.67
C ALA A 8 51.85 84.40 -50.03
N VAL A 9 51.58 85.70 -50.12
CA VAL A 9 51.95 86.53 -51.28
C VAL A 9 53.48 86.69 -51.31
N GLU A 10 54.10 86.44 -52.46
CA GLU A 10 55.54 86.28 -52.59
C GLU A 10 56.31 87.57 -52.16
N GLY A 11 57.21 87.43 -51.17
CA GLY A 11 58.17 88.49 -50.79
C GLY A 11 57.66 89.62 -49.89
N ILE A 12 56.42 89.57 -49.38
CA ILE A 12 55.84 90.68 -48.58
C ILE A 12 55.41 90.17 -47.19
N CYS A 13 56.08 90.67 -46.14
CA CYS A 13 55.61 90.57 -44.76
C CYS A 13 55.67 91.93 -44.07
N ASP A 14 54.76 92.15 -43.12
CA ASP A 14 54.65 93.43 -42.44
C ASP A 14 55.95 93.75 -41.67
N LYS A 15 56.57 94.88 -42.00
CA LYS A 15 57.87 95.28 -41.45
C LYS A 15 57.82 95.64 -39.96
N GLN A 16 56.66 95.92 -39.38
CA GLN A 16 56.53 96.34 -37.98
C GLN A 16 56.31 95.17 -37.02
N ASN A 17 55.58 94.12 -37.43
CA ASN A 17 55.22 93.01 -36.54
C ASN A 17 55.60 91.62 -37.08
N GLY A 18 56.10 91.51 -38.31
CA GLY A 18 56.58 90.26 -38.89
C GLY A 18 55.49 89.30 -39.38
N THR A 19 54.23 89.75 -39.47
CA THR A 19 53.09 88.91 -39.88
C THR A 19 53.08 88.68 -41.39
N CYS A 20 52.73 87.47 -41.82
CA CYS A 20 52.64 87.07 -43.22
C CYS A 20 51.31 87.49 -43.85
N LEU A 21 51.32 88.03 -45.06
CA LEU A 21 50.11 88.36 -45.81
C LEU A 21 49.68 87.15 -46.66
N CYS A 22 48.55 86.54 -46.31
CA CYS A 22 48.06 85.32 -46.94
C CYS A 22 47.24 85.60 -48.22
N LYS A 23 47.35 84.71 -49.21
CA LYS A 23 46.49 84.71 -50.41
C LYS A 23 45.05 84.38 -50.03
N GLU A 24 44.10 84.78 -50.88
CA GLU A 24 42.68 84.47 -50.68
C GLU A 24 42.46 82.95 -50.51
N GLY A 25 41.72 82.56 -49.49
CA GLY A 25 41.51 81.15 -49.11
C GLY A 25 42.52 80.58 -48.09
N PHE A 26 43.60 81.29 -47.77
CA PHE A 26 44.65 80.86 -46.82
C PHE A 26 44.65 81.73 -45.55
N ASP A 27 45.00 81.12 -44.42
CA ASP A 27 44.96 81.72 -43.08
C ASP A 27 46.11 81.14 -42.21
N GLY A 28 46.27 81.66 -41.00
CA GLY A 28 47.33 81.31 -40.06
C GLY A 28 48.49 82.30 -40.09
N SER A 29 49.22 82.42 -38.97
CA SER A 29 50.28 83.42 -38.81
C SER A 29 51.45 83.27 -39.80
N ARG A 30 51.56 82.09 -40.44
CA ARG A 30 52.51 81.78 -41.50
C ARG A 30 51.84 81.49 -42.85
N CYS A 31 50.52 81.65 -42.97
CA CYS A 31 49.72 81.30 -44.15
C CYS A 31 49.80 79.81 -44.54
N ASP A 32 49.91 78.94 -43.54
CA ASP A 32 50.12 77.50 -43.66
C ASP A 32 48.84 76.67 -43.42
N GLN A 33 47.68 77.33 -43.39
CA GLN A 33 46.36 76.71 -43.23
C GLN A 33 45.34 77.35 -44.18
N CYS A 34 44.19 76.71 -44.38
CA CYS A 34 43.07 77.30 -45.12
C CYS A 34 42.18 78.14 -44.21
N VAL A 35 41.60 79.21 -44.72
CA VAL A 35 40.59 80.01 -44.01
C VAL A 35 39.31 79.18 -43.79
N ARG A 36 38.54 79.49 -42.74
CA ARG A 36 37.25 78.82 -42.48
C ARG A 36 36.34 78.90 -43.71
N GLY A 37 35.85 77.74 -44.18
CA GLY A 37 35.08 77.62 -45.43
C GLY A 37 35.89 77.15 -46.64
N TYR A 38 37.19 76.89 -46.47
CA TYR A 38 38.09 76.29 -47.46
C TYR A 38 38.80 75.06 -46.88
N LYS A 39 39.17 74.09 -47.73
CA LYS A 39 39.77 72.80 -47.36
C LYS A 39 40.97 72.44 -48.26
N ASP A 40 41.70 71.39 -47.88
CA ASP A 40 42.77 70.76 -48.68
C ASP A 40 44.07 71.60 -48.87
N PHE A 41 44.67 72.10 -47.78
CA PHE A 41 46.01 72.73 -47.83
C PHE A 41 47.07 71.76 -48.41
N PRO A 42 47.95 72.17 -49.35
CA PRO A 42 48.32 73.55 -49.71
C PRO A 42 47.51 74.18 -50.85
N ASN A 43 46.44 73.55 -51.34
CA ASN A 43 45.59 74.08 -52.41
C ASN A 43 44.19 74.34 -51.84
N CYS A 44 44.07 75.40 -51.04
CA CYS A 44 42.82 75.73 -50.37
C CYS A 44 41.68 75.96 -51.38
N VAL A 45 40.71 75.05 -51.42
CA VAL A 45 39.51 75.11 -52.25
C VAL A 45 38.26 75.32 -51.39
N PRO A 46 37.24 76.05 -51.87
CA PRO A 46 36.04 76.29 -51.09
C PRO A 46 35.29 74.99 -50.77
N CYS A 47 34.68 74.91 -49.59
CA CYS A 47 33.95 73.74 -49.11
C CYS A 47 32.74 73.37 -49.99
N ASN A 48 32.11 74.35 -50.66
CA ASN A 48 30.90 74.21 -51.48
C ASN A 48 29.77 73.44 -50.79
N CYS A 49 29.46 73.80 -49.54
CA CYS A 49 28.30 73.27 -48.85
C CYS A 49 27.01 73.84 -49.48
N SER A 50 25.95 73.05 -49.56
CA SER A 50 24.66 73.49 -50.07
C SER A 50 24.04 74.57 -49.17
N ASP A 51 23.67 75.71 -49.76
CA ASP A 51 22.96 76.79 -49.05
C ASP A 51 21.57 76.37 -48.53
N ILE A 52 21.00 75.30 -49.09
CA ILE A 52 19.67 74.78 -48.70
C ILE A 52 19.80 73.64 -47.68
N GLY A 53 20.78 72.74 -47.88
CA GLY A 53 20.91 71.52 -47.09
C GLY A 53 21.87 71.62 -45.90
N SER A 54 22.65 72.70 -45.78
CA SER A 54 23.63 72.89 -44.70
C SER A 54 23.37 74.15 -43.89
N SER A 55 23.70 74.11 -42.59
CA SER A 55 23.53 75.25 -41.69
C SER A 55 24.60 76.34 -41.85
N SER A 56 25.71 76.00 -42.50
CA SER A 56 26.80 76.94 -42.79
C SER A 56 27.69 76.40 -43.91
N ASN A 57 28.38 77.29 -44.61
CA ASN A 57 29.36 76.92 -45.63
C ASN A 57 30.73 76.52 -45.05
N ILE A 58 30.77 76.11 -43.78
CA ILE A 58 31.98 75.69 -43.07
C ILE A 58 32.00 74.16 -43.04
N CYS A 59 33.06 73.57 -43.59
CA CYS A 59 33.29 72.13 -43.56
C CYS A 59 34.44 71.74 -42.62
N ASP A 60 34.43 70.49 -42.17
CA ASP A 60 35.52 69.93 -41.37
C ASP A 60 36.79 69.67 -42.22
N LEU A 61 37.87 69.20 -41.57
CA LEU A 61 39.16 68.91 -42.22
C LEU A 61 39.07 67.84 -43.32
N THR A 62 38.00 67.04 -43.37
CA THR A 62 37.77 66.06 -44.44
C THR A 62 36.96 66.64 -45.60
N GLY A 63 36.43 67.85 -45.43
CA GLY A 63 35.56 68.52 -46.37
C GLY A 63 34.08 68.20 -46.23
N LYS A 64 33.63 67.72 -45.06
CA LYS A 64 32.22 67.42 -44.76
C LYS A 64 31.52 68.62 -44.11
N CYS A 65 30.38 69.01 -44.66
CA CYS A 65 29.55 70.12 -44.22
C CYS A 65 28.55 69.72 -43.12
N SER A 66 28.08 70.69 -42.34
CA SER A 66 27.09 70.47 -41.28
C SER A 66 25.67 70.47 -41.87
N CYS A 67 25.13 69.28 -42.18
CA CYS A 67 23.83 69.13 -42.84
C CYS A 67 22.65 69.26 -41.87
N TYR A 68 21.55 69.85 -42.33
CA TYR A 68 20.26 69.79 -41.62
C TYR A 68 19.70 68.35 -41.64
N GLU A 69 18.84 67.99 -40.68
CA GLU A 69 18.40 66.61 -40.40
C GLU A 69 17.88 65.81 -41.62
N LYS A 70 17.19 66.48 -42.55
CA LYS A 70 16.62 65.87 -43.78
C LYS A 70 17.61 65.76 -44.94
N TYR A 71 18.85 66.21 -44.75
CA TYR A 71 19.89 66.31 -45.77
C TYR A 71 21.13 65.50 -45.35
N SER A 72 21.86 65.02 -46.34
CA SER A 72 23.05 64.19 -46.17
C SER A 72 24.01 64.37 -47.35
N GLY A 73 25.09 63.61 -47.35
CA GLY A 73 26.21 63.79 -48.29
C GLY A 73 27.28 64.72 -47.73
N LYS A 74 28.46 64.72 -48.39
CA LYS A 74 29.64 65.45 -47.91
C LYS A 74 29.44 66.97 -47.98
N THR A 75 28.66 67.44 -48.94
CA THR A 75 28.29 68.85 -49.18
C THR A 75 26.83 69.16 -48.84
N CYS A 76 26.11 68.22 -48.22
CA CYS A 76 24.68 68.35 -47.89
C CYS A 76 23.76 68.60 -49.09
N ASP A 77 24.13 68.08 -50.25
CA ASP A 77 23.43 68.21 -51.54
C ASP A 77 22.55 67.00 -51.87
N GLN A 78 22.33 66.12 -50.90
CA GLN A 78 21.52 64.92 -51.02
C GLN A 78 20.53 64.85 -49.85
N CYS A 79 19.46 64.08 -49.98
CA CYS A 79 18.55 63.83 -48.85
C CYS A 79 19.10 62.75 -47.92
N SER A 80 18.77 62.81 -46.63
CA SER A 80 19.12 61.75 -45.68
C SER A 80 18.26 60.48 -45.87
N PRO A 81 18.74 59.29 -45.45
CA PRO A 81 17.95 58.06 -45.54
C PRO A 81 16.58 58.22 -44.87
N GLY A 82 15.50 57.92 -45.60
CA GLY A 82 14.13 58.18 -45.18
C GLY A 82 13.49 59.43 -45.82
N PHE A 83 14.26 60.19 -46.60
CA PHE A 83 13.80 61.35 -47.37
C PHE A 83 14.22 61.25 -48.86
N TYR A 84 13.43 61.83 -49.77
CA TYR A 84 13.69 61.80 -51.21
C TYR A 84 13.41 63.15 -51.89
N LYS A 85 13.97 63.34 -53.09
CA LYS A 85 13.83 64.52 -53.96
C LYS A 85 14.46 65.81 -53.39
N TYR A 86 15.78 65.95 -53.55
CA TYR A 86 16.51 67.19 -53.24
C TYR A 86 16.15 68.30 -54.25
N PRO A 87 15.99 69.58 -53.84
CA PRO A 87 16.29 70.14 -52.53
C PRO A 87 15.15 70.08 -51.50
N ASP A 88 13.95 69.60 -51.84
CA ASP A 88 12.80 69.63 -50.92
C ASP A 88 12.85 68.55 -49.82
N CYS A 89 13.47 67.40 -50.12
CA CYS A 89 13.65 66.26 -49.21
C CYS A 89 12.38 65.86 -48.45
N PHE A 90 11.38 65.34 -49.18
CA PHE A 90 10.12 64.83 -48.63
C PHE A 90 10.32 63.49 -47.93
N GLU A 91 9.59 63.24 -46.84
CA GLU A 91 9.66 61.98 -46.11
C GLU A 91 9.07 60.82 -46.94
N CYS A 92 9.72 59.66 -46.88
CA CYS A 92 9.35 58.47 -47.65
C CYS A 92 8.01 57.85 -47.22
N GLY A 93 7.68 57.87 -45.93
CA GLY A 93 6.41 57.32 -45.41
C GLY A 93 6.23 55.80 -45.54
N CYS A 94 7.32 55.02 -45.68
CA CYS A 94 7.25 53.57 -45.83
C CYS A 94 6.65 52.88 -44.60
N ASP A 95 5.68 52.00 -44.80
CA ASP A 95 5.08 51.23 -43.72
C ASP A 95 6.11 50.25 -43.13
N PRO A 96 6.42 50.33 -41.83
CA PRO A 96 7.45 49.50 -41.21
C PRO A 96 7.10 48.01 -41.18
N GLN A 97 5.83 47.62 -41.28
CA GLN A 97 5.43 46.20 -41.35
C GLN A 97 5.69 45.63 -42.75
N GLY A 98 5.36 46.38 -43.80
CA GLY A 98 5.44 45.91 -45.18
C GLY A 98 6.73 46.22 -45.93
N SER A 99 7.59 47.13 -45.43
CA SER A 99 8.86 47.51 -46.08
C SER A 99 10.09 46.87 -45.39
N TYR A 100 11.19 46.70 -46.14
CA TYR A 100 12.48 46.27 -45.57
C TYR A 100 13.16 47.36 -44.72
N GLY A 101 12.72 48.61 -44.84
CA GLY A 101 13.26 49.75 -44.11
C GLY A 101 12.51 51.03 -44.47
N ARG A 102 12.85 52.13 -43.81
CA ARG A 102 12.16 53.42 -43.97
C ARG A 102 12.62 54.27 -45.16
N SER A 103 13.59 53.76 -45.92
CA SER A 103 14.17 54.46 -47.09
C SER A 103 13.40 54.13 -48.37
N CYS A 104 13.30 55.10 -49.27
CA CYS A 104 12.65 54.99 -50.55
C CYS A 104 13.56 55.48 -51.69
N ASN A 105 13.17 55.20 -52.93
CA ASN A 105 13.88 55.70 -54.11
C ASN A 105 13.60 57.20 -54.37
N SER A 106 14.20 57.75 -55.42
CA SER A 106 14.06 59.17 -55.83
C SER A 106 12.63 59.64 -56.13
N ASP A 107 11.69 58.71 -56.30
CA ASP A 107 10.27 58.98 -56.58
C ASP A 107 9.35 58.69 -55.37
N GLY A 108 9.93 58.29 -54.24
CA GLY A 108 9.21 57.99 -53.01
C GLY A 108 8.68 56.56 -52.91
N TYR A 109 9.18 55.62 -53.70
CA TYR A 109 8.79 54.20 -53.63
C TYR A 109 9.64 53.44 -52.63
N CYS A 110 8.96 52.77 -51.71
CA CYS A 110 9.55 51.94 -50.68
C CYS A 110 9.84 50.52 -51.20
N THR A 111 10.88 49.89 -50.66
CA THR A 111 11.20 48.50 -51.00
C THR A 111 10.36 47.57 -50.14
N CYS A 112 9.33 46.96 -50.74
CA CYS A 112 8.39 46.10 -50.03
C CYS A 112 8.93 44.68 -49.82
N LYS A 113 8.54 44.08 -48.69
CA LYS A 113 8.71 42.64 -48.43
C LYS A 113 7.88 41.83 -49.43
N PRO A 114 8.20 40.54 -49.66
CA PRO A 114 7.64 39.76 -50.77
C PRO A 114 6.10 39.69 -50.79
N GLU A 115 5.46 39.73 -49.63
CA GLU A 115 3.99 39.62 -49.43
C GLU A 115 3.26 40.97 -49.50
N PHE A 116 3.98 42.08 -49.66
CA PHE A 116 3.47 43.44 -49.60
C PHE A 116 3.68 44.17 -50.92
N GLU A 117 2.78 45.12 -51.22
CA GLU A 117 2.85 45.96 -52.41
C GLU A 117 2.35 47.39 -52.10
N GLY A 118 2.43 48.27 -53.09
CA GLY A 118 2.05 49.68 -52.98
C GLY A 118 3.26 50.60 -52.79
N LYS A 119 3.08 51.88 -53.08
CA LYS A 119 4.15 52.89 -53.03
C LYS A 119 4.82 52.95 -51.64
N LEU A 120 4.02 52.77 -50.59
CA LEU A 120 4.45 52.81 -49.20
C LEU A 120 4.54 51.41 -48.57
N CYS A 121 4.35 50.33 -49.34
CA CYS A 121 4.24 48.96 -48.83
C CYS A 121 3.11 48.77 -47.79
N ASP A 122 2.03 49.51 -47.96
CA ASP A 122 0.89 49.63 -47.06
C ASP A 122 -0.28 48.70 -47.44
N LYS A 123 -0.08 47.80 -48.40
CA LYS A 123 -1.09 46.86 -48.90
C LYS A 123 -0.48 45.47 -49.11
N CYS A 124 -1.32 44.44 -49.05
CA CYS A 124 -0.88 43.09 -49.39
C CYS A 124 -0.82 42.91 -50.89
N LYS A 125 0.21 42.19 -51.34
CA LYS A 125 0.39 41.82 -52.74
C LYS A 125 -0.73 40.88 -53.21
N GLU A 126 -1.05 40.90 -54.50
CA GLU A 126 -2.02 39.97 -55.11
C GLU A 126 -1.75 38.51 -54.68
N GLY A 127 -2.78 37.83 -54.17
CA GLY A 127 -2.68 36.47 -53.60
C GLY A 127 -2.47 36.42 -52.08
N PHE A 128 -2.21 37.55 -51.42
CA PHE A 128 -2.07 37.69 -49.97
C PHE A 128 -3.16 38.60 -49.39
N TYR A 129 -3.58 38.32 -48.16
CA TYR A 129 -4.76 38.93 -47.57
C TYR A 129 -4.52 39.32 -46.10
N ASN A 130 -5.41 40.16 -45.56
CA ASN A 130 -5.44 40.59 -44.16
C ASN A 130 -4.23 41.45 -43.71
N TYR A 131 -4.11 42.65 -44.28
CA TYR A 131 -3.14 43.67 -43.85
C TYR A 131 -3.30 44.02 -42.36
N PRO A 132 -2.22 44.13 -41.55
CA PRO A 132 -0.80 44.21 -41.95
C PRO A 132 -0.05 42.88 -41.97
N LEU A 133 -0.71 41.72 -41.79
CA LEU A 133 -0.04 40.42 -41.72
C LEU A 133 0.25 39.81 -43.11
N CYS A 134 -0.56 40.15 -44.12
CA CYS A 134 -0.39 39.74 -45.52
C CYS A 134 -0.02 38.27 -45.69
N GLU A 135 -0.96 37.40 -45.34
CA GLU A 135 -0.78 35.95 -45.35
C GLU A 135 -1.43 35.31 -46.59
N SER A 136 -0.93 34.13 -46.97
CA SER A 136 -1.55 33.33 -48.02
C SER A 136 -2.89 32.74 -47.55
N CYS A 137 -3.82 32.54 -48.50
CA CYS A 137 -5.12 31.95 -48.19
C CYS A 137 -4.96 30.48 -47.77
N ASN A 138 -5.19 30.19 -46.49
CA ASN A 138 -4.87 28.90 -45.89
C ASN A 138 -6.06 28.33 -45.07
N CYS A 139 -7.29 28.65 -45.47
CA CYS A 139 -8.51 28.14 -44.85
C CYS A 139 -8.58 26.61 -44.86
N VAL A 140 -9.14 26.02 -43.80
CA VAL A 140 -9.39 24.56 -43.73
C VAL A 140 -10.65 24.23 -44.54
N PRO A 141 -10.56 23.40 -45.60
CA PRO A 141 -11.70 23.11 -46.47
C PRO A 141 -12.93 22.57 -45.73
N ALA A 142 -12.70 21.75 -44.69
CA ALA A 142 -13.78 21.19 -43.89
C ALA A 142 -14.62 22.24 -43.13
N GLY A 143 -14.03 23.39 -42.82
CA GLY A 143 -14.62 24.42 -41.96
C GLY A 143 -15.14 25.65 -42.66
N VAL A 144 -14.92 25.81 -43.97
CA VAL A 144 -15.44 26.93 -44.76
C VAL A 144 -16.81 26.63 -45.38
N THR A 145 -17.59 27.68 -45.66
CA THR A 145 -18.89 27.54 -46.31
C THR A 145 -18.75 27.04 -47.75
N LYS A 146 -19.78 26.34 -48.28
CA LYS A 146 -19.74 25.80 -49.66
C LYS A 146 -19.61 26.86 -50.76
N ASN A 147 -19.98 28.11 -50.47
CA ASN A 147 -19.93 29.23 -51.41
C ASN A 147 -18.65 30.07 -51.28
N PHE A 148 -17.70 29.66 -50.44
CA PHE A 148 -16.49 30.41 -50.17
C PHE A 148 -15.54 30.37 -51.39
N SER A 149 -15.45 31.48 -52.12
CA SER A 149 -14.69 31.61 -53.36
C SER A 149 -13.25 32.15 -53.20
N GLY A 150 -12.80 32.42 -51.97
CA GLY A 150 -11.43 32.86 -51.67
C GLY A 150 -11.33 33.82 -50.49
N CYS A 151 -10.13 33.95 -49.91
CA CYS A 151 -9.84 34.92 -48.84
C CYS A 151 -9.89 36.37 -49.38
N GLY A 152 -10.32 37.37 -48.60
CA GLY A 152 -10.34 38.77 -49.06
C GLY A 152 -11.32 39.71 -48.35
N SER A 153 -11.51 40.91 -48.92
CA SER A 153 -12.27 42.06 -48.37
C SER A 153 -13.79 41.86 -48.20
N GLN A 154 -14.30 40.66 -48.54
CA GLN A 154 -15.70 40.23 -48.30
C GLN A 154 -15.86 39.43 -46.99
N VAL A 155 -14.77 39.14 -46.28
CA VAL A 155 -14.78 38.46 -44.99
C VAL A 155 -14.85 39.50 -43.85
N THR A 156 -15.55 39.20 -42.76
CA THR A 156 -15.63 40.05 -41.56
C THR A 156 -14.24 40.48 -41.08
N LYS A 157 -14.07 41.76 -40.77
CA LYS A 157 -12.79 42.35 -40.33
C LYS A 157 -12.18 41.54 -39.17
N GLY A 158 -10.98 41.00 -39.37
CA GLY A 158 -10.26 40.15 -38.39
C GLY A 158 -10.26 38.65 -38.69
N LEU A 159 -11.10 38.19 -39.62
CA LEU A 159 -11.11 36.80 -40.11
C LEU A 159 -10.49 36.70 -41.51
N LEU A 160 -9.84 35.57 -41.79
CA LEU A 160 -9.27 35.28 -43.11
C LEU A 160 -10.24 34.49 -44.00
N CYS A 161 -11.17 33.75 -43.37
CA CYS A 161 -12.05 32.76 -43.98
C CYS A 161 -13.50 32.92 -43.49
N GLU A 162 -14.49 32.54 -44.30
CA GLU A 162 -15.89 32.48 -43.88
C GLU A 162 -16.22 31.07 -43.35
N CYS A 163 -16.39 30.96 -42.03
CA CYS A 163 -16.56 29.67 -41.36
C CYS A 163 -18.02 29.17 -41.39
N LYS A 164 -18.17 27.84 -41.44
CA LYS A 164 -19.46 27.17 -41.22
C LYS A 164 -20.04 27.52 -39.84
N PRO A 165 -21.37 27.40 -39.63
CA PRO A 165 -22.04 27.84 -38.41
C PRO A 165 -21.46 27.35 -37.08
N ARG A 166 -20.96 26.11 -37.00
CA ARG A 166 -20.39 25.50 -35.77
C ARG A 166 -18.86 25.53 -35.74
N VAL A 167 -18.24 26.32 -36.62
CA VAL A 167 -16.78 26.41 -36.79
C VAL A 167 -16.31 27.81 -36.44
N THR A 168 -15.12 27.90 -35.87
CA THR A 168 -14.45 29.13 -35.46
C THR A 168 -12.96 29.08 -35.81
N GLY A 169 -12.24 30.13 -35.43
CA GLY A 169 -10.83 30.31 -35.71
C GLY A 169 -10.60 31.05 -37.01
N ARG A 170 -9.47 31.76 -37.09
CA ARG A 170 -9.12 32.63 -38.23
C ARG A 170 -9.12 31.87 -39.56
N ARG A 171 -8.79 30.58 -39.54
CA ARG A 171 -8.70 29.66 -40.69
C ARG A 171 -9.84 28.65 -40.75
N CYS A 172 -10.87 28.80 -39.91
CA CYS A 172 -11.98 27.85 -39.77
C CYS A 172 -11.53 26.43 -39.43
N ASN A 173 -10.56 26.32 -38.52
CA ASN A 173 -9.90 25.07 -38.15
C ASN A 173 -10.38 24.48 -36.82
N GLU A 174 -11.23 25.19 -36.08
CA GLU A 174 -11.66 24.83 -34.72
C GLU A 174 -13.17 24.75 -34.63
N CYS A 175 -13.70 23.87 -33.79
CA CYS A 175 -15.13 23.85 -33.51
C CYS A 175 -15.49 24.96 -32.52
N LYS A 176 -16.69 25.53 -32.65
CA LYS A 176 -17.23 26.40 -31.59
C LYS A 176 -17.47 25.58 -30.31
N PRO A 177 -17.48 26.23 -29.13
CA PRO A 177 -17.89 25.58 -27.88
C PRO A 177 -19.21 24.82 -28.04
N LEU A 178 -19.36 23.69 -27.34
CA LEU A 178 -20.45 22.71 -27.46
C LEU A 178 -20.40 21.81 -28.71
N TYR A 179 -19.40 21.94 -29.58
CA TYR A 179 -19.27 21.13 -30.79
C TYR A 179 -17.86 20.53 -30.96
N TRP A 180 -17.76 19.42 -31.69
CA TRP A 180 -16.50 18.72 -31.99
C TRP A 180 -16.54 18.02 -33.36
N ASN A 181 -15.45 17.35 -33.74
CA ASN A 181 -15.33 16.52 -34.95
C ASN A 181 -15.53 17.28 -36.27
N LEU A 182 -14.70 18.27 -36.54
CA LEU A 182 -14.75 19.04 -37.79
C LEU A 182 -14.53 18.14 -39.01
N LYS A 183 -15.57 17.96 -39.86
CA LYS A 183 -15.47 17.22 -41.12
C LYS A 183 -16.17 17.93 -42.26
N GLU A 184 -15.66 17.72 -43.47
CA GLU A 184 -16.13 18.40 -44.67
C GLU A 184 -17.59 18.08 -45.02
N PHE A 185 -18.00 16.82 -44.86
CA PHE A 185 -19.36 16.38 -45.19
C PHE A 185 -20.43 16.90 -44.22
N TYR A 186 -20.05 17.38 -43.03
CA TYR A 186 -21.02 18.00 -42.12
C TYR A 186 -21.39 19.41 -42.64
N PRO A 187 -22.68 19.69 -42.87
CA PRO A 187 -23.12 20.97 -43.43
C PRO A 187 -22.77 22.15 -42.51
N GLU A 188 -22.79 21.92 -41.20
CA GLU A 188 -22.46 22.92 -40.19
C GLU A 188 -21.00 22.83 -39.69
N GLY A 189 -20.22 21.88 -40.22
CA GLY A 189 -18.80 21.66 -39.96
C GLY A 189 -18.52 20.71 -38.81
N CYS A 190 -19.06 20.99 -37.63
CA CYS A 190 -18.90 20.19 -36.41
C CYS A 190 -20.24 19.59 -35.94
N ILE A 191 -20.19 18.62 -35.04
CA ILE A 191 -21.37 17.97 -34.42
C ILE A 191 -21.42 18.28 -32.92
N ASP A 192 -22.60 18.17 -32.31
CA ASP A 192 -22.79 18.44 -30.88
C ASP A 192 -21.93 17.54 -29.99
N CYS A 193 -21.44 18.10 -28.89
CA CYS A 193 -20.81 17.35 -27.81
C CYS A 193 -21.80 16.32 -27.22
N GLY A 194 -23.06 16.72 -27.01
CA GLY A 194 -24.10 15.82 -26.48
C GLY A 194 -23.72 15.24 -25.11
N CYS A 195 -23.18 16.07 -24.22
CA CYS A 195 -22.79 15.68 -22.87
C CYS A 195 -24.02 15.41 -22.00
N PHE A 196 -23.98 14.35 -21.21
CA PHE A 196 -25.05 13.99 -20.29
C PHE A 196 -24.87 14.74 -18.97
N THR A 197 -25.73 15.73 -18.71
CA THR A 197 -25.56 16.71 -17.62
C THR A 197 -25.32 16.09 -16.23
N PRO A 198 -25.99 15.01 -15.80
CA PRO A 198 -25.75 14.44 -14.47
C PRO A 198 -24.33 13.90 -14.25
N GLY A 199 -23.62 13.52 -15.32
CA GLY A 199 -22.30 12.91 -15.24
C GLY A 199 -21.13 13.83 -15.60
N VAL A 200 -21.40 15.07 -16.01
CA VAL A 200 -20.34 16.08 -16.25
C VAL A 200 -20.08 16.91 -14.99
N LEU A 201 -18.86 17.41 -14.88
CA LEU A 201 -18.45 18.36 -13.85
C LEU A 201 -19.20 19.67 -14.05
N GLY A 202 -19.81 20.18 -12.98
CA GLY A 202 -20.49 21.48 -12.93
C GLY A 202 -21.55 21.73 -14.00
N ASN A 203 -22.21 20.69 -14.52
CA ASN A 203 -23.19 20.77 -15.60
C ASN A 203 -22.66 21.41 -16.90
N ILE A 204 -21.34 21.32 -17.14
CA ILE A 204 -20.69 21.88 -18.34
C ILE A 204 -21.15 21.13 -19.60
N GLY A 205 -21.69 21.87 -20.57
CA GLY A 205 -22.09 21.32 -21.88
C GLY A 205 -20.94 21.18 -22.89
N GLU A 206 -19.79 21.79 -22.60
CA GLU A 206 -18.59 21.75 -23.46
C GLU A 206 -17.85 20.42 -23.40
N CYS A 207 -17.17 20.08 -24.50
CA CYS A 207 -16.31 18.92 -24.61
C CYS A 207 -14.99 19.30 -25.28
N ASP A 208 -13.96 18.47 -25.07
CA ASP A 208 -12.64 18.68 -25.66
C ASP A 208 -12.65 18.34 -27.15
N ASP A 209 -12.59 19.38 -28.00
CA ASP A 209 -12.65 19.24 -29.45
C ASP A 209 -11.40 18.56 -30.05
N LYS A 210 -10.25 18.65 -29.36
CA LYS A 210 -8.97 18.04 -29.76
C LYS A 210 -8.88 16.58 -29.36
N ASN A 211 -9.49 16.21 -28.24
CA ASN A 211 -9.48 14.84 -27.71
C ASN A 211 -10.78 14.09 -28.01
N GLY A 212 -11.20 14.09 -29.28
CA GLY A 212 -12.31 13.25 -29.75
C GLY A 212 -13.67 13.59 -29.13
N GLY A 213 -13.88 14.84 -28.70
CA GLY A 213 -15.14 15.32 -28.15
C GLY A 213 -15.48 14.76 -26.78
N GLN A 214 -14.47 14.45 -25.97
CA GLN A 214 -14.65 13.95 -24.61
C GLN A 214 -15.23 15.03 -23.70
N CYS A 215 -16.40 14.77 -23.11
CA CYS A 215 -17.00 15.64 -22.10
C CYS A 215 -16.22 15.57 -20.78
N TYR A 216 -16.27 16.64 -19.98
CA TYR A 216 -15.59 16.73 -18.69
C TYR A 216 -16.32 15.92 -17.62
N CYS A 217 -16.09 14.61 -17.56
CA CYS A 217 -16.81 13.70 -16.65
C CYS A 217 -16.42 13.87 -15.18
N LYS A 218 -17.38 13.62 -14.29
CA LYS A 218 -17.16 13.39 -12.85
C LYS A 218 -16.29 12.13 -12.65
N ASP A 219 -15.60 12.03 -11.52
CA ASP A 219 -14.53 11.04 -11.33
C ASP A 219 -14.95 9.57 -11.46
N SER A 220 -16.16 9.20 -11.00
CA SER A 220 -16.66 7.82 -11.12
C SER A 220 -17.51 7.58 -12.39
N VAL A 221 -17.39 8.48 -13.37
CA VAL A 221 -18.17 8.45 -14.62
C VAL A 221 -17.23 8.35 -15.82
N VAL A 222 -17.56 7.46 -16.74
CA VAL A 222 -16.81 7.19 -17.97
C VAL A 222 -17.70 7.39 -19.20
N SER A 223 -17.19 7.02 -20.37
CA SER A 223 -17.74 7.29 -21.72
C SER A 223 -17.51 8.72 -22.22
N ARG A 224 -17.56 8.89 -23.54
CA ARG A 224 -17.43 10.20 -24.20
C ARG A 224 -18.44 11.23 -23.70
N GLN A 225 -19.66 10.79 -23.44
CA GLN A 225 -20.79 11.64 -23.04
C GLN A 225 -20.98 11.73 -21.53
N CYS A 226 -20.14 11.05 -20.72
CA CYS A 226 -20.30 10.96 -19.27
C CYS A 226 -21.66 10.37 -18.83
N LYS A 227 -22.12 9.31 -19.50
CA LYS A 227 -23.41 8.68 -19.18
C LYS A 227 -23.29 7.34 -18.45
N ASP A 228 -22.10 6.75 -18.42
CA ASP A 228 -21.87 5.40 -17.92
C ASP A 228 -21.03 5.46 -16.65
N CYS A 229 -21.41 4.74 -15.59
CA CYS A 229 -20.55 4.58 -14.43
C CYS A 229 -19.29 3.77 -14.75
N ALA A 230 -18.17 4.12 -14.11
CA ALA A 230 -16.95 3.34 -14.12
C ALA A 230 -17.18 1.96 -13.51
N ASP A 231 -16.41 0.96 -13.92
CA ASP A 231 -16.48 -0.37 -13.30
C ASP A 231 -16.15 -0.27 -11.80
N GLY A 232 -16.93 -0.95 -10.96
CA GLY A 232 -16.88 -0.76 -9.50
C GLY A 232 -17.75 0.39 -8.98
N SER A 233 -18.55 1.06 -9.81
CA SER A 233 -19.51 2.09 -9.38
C SER A 233 -20.89 1.97 -10.06
N TYR A 234 -21.92 2.56 -9.44
CA TYR A 234 -23.31 2.49 -9.89
C TYR A 234 -24.12 3.75 -9.53
N ASN A 235 -25.36 3.83 -10.04
CA ASN A 235 -26.34 4.87 -9.71
C ASN A 235 -25.82 6.30 -9.98
N LEU A 236 -25.70 6.63 -11.27
CA LEU A 236 -25.31 7.96 -11.72
C LEU A 236 -26.36 9.01 -11.31
N GLN A 237 -25.96 9.97 -10.47
CA GLN A 237 -26.82 11.04 -9.94
C GLN A 237 -26.17 12.42 -10.12
N GLU A 238 -27.00 13.41 -10.42
CA GLU A 238 -26.55 14.81 -10.56
C GLU A 238 -26.07 15.39 -9.23
N SER A 239 -26.79 15.12 -8.14
CA SER A 239 -26.48 15.59 -6.78
C SER A 239 -25.23 14.92 -6.16
N ASN A 240 -24.70 13.87 -6.78
CA ASN A 240 -23.46 13.23 -6.38
C ASN A 240 -22.27 13.88 -7.08
N ILE A 241 -21.33 14.45 -6.33
CA ILE A 241 -20.12 15.12 -6.87
C ILE A 241 -19.20 14.16 -7.64
N PHE A 242 -19.21 12.88 -7.28
CA PHE A 242 -18.45 11.83 -7.98
C PHE A 242 -19.25 11.21 -9.14
N GLY A 243 -20.53 11.55 -9.27
CA GLY A 243 -21.47 11.05 -10.26
C GLY A 243 -22.05 9.70 -9.86
N CYS A 244 -21.21 8.67 -9.77
CA CYS A 244 -21.62 7.32 -9.35
C CYS A 244 -21.17 7.01 -7.91
N THR A 245 -21.83 6.05 -7.27
CA THR A 245 -21.51 5.53 -5.93
C THR A 245 -20.72 4.23 -6.06
N ASP A 246 -19.75 4.00 -5.17
CA ASP A 246 -18.99 2.74 -5.15
C ASP A 246 -19.90 1.53 -4.88
N CYS A 247 -19.61 0.40 -5.53
CA CYS A 247 -20.39 -0.82 -5.38
C CYS A 247 -20.32 -1.36 -3.94
N GLY A 248 -19.16 -1.32 -3.29
CA GLY A 248 -18.93 -1.92 -1.98
C GLY A 248 -18.98 -3.45 -1.98
N CYS A 249 -18.58 -4.11 -3.07
CA CYS A 249 -18.59 -5.57 -3.17
C CYS A 249 -17.59 -6.18 -2.17
N ASP A 250 -18.04 -7.09 -1.31
CA ASP A 250 -17.16 -7.84 -0.40
C ASP A 250 -16.22 -8.72 -1.21
N ILE A 251 -14.93 -8.61 -0.95
CA ILE A 251 -13.86 -9.28 -1.71
C ILE A 251 -13.83 -10.80 -1.50
N GLY A 252 -14.35 -11.29 -0.37
CA GLY A 252 -14.43 -12.72 -0.05
C GLY A 252 -15.73 -13.35 -0.57
N GLY A 253 -16.82 -12.59 -0.57
CA GLY A 253 -18.16 -13.03 -0.96
C GLY A 253 -18.55 -12.75 -2.41
N SER A 254 -17.86 -11.84 -3.11
CA SER A 254 -18.10 -11.52 -4.52
C SER A 254 -17.10 -12.21 -5.46
N LEU A 255 -17.45 -12.36 -6.73
CA LEU A 255 -16.53 -12.87 -7.77
C LEU A 255 -15.52 -11.81 -8.21
N ASP A 256 -15.98 -10.57 -8.33
CA ASP A 256 -15.20 -9.39 -8.70
C ASP A 256 -15.84 -8.14 -8.06
N SER A 257 -15.21 -6.98 -8.21
CA SER A 257 -15.73 -5.69 -7.74
C SER A 257 -16.74 -5.06 -8.70
N ILE A 258 -17.08 -5.71 -9.81
CA ILE A 258 -17.93 -5.14 -10.87
C ILE A 258 -19.40 -5.44 -10.56
N CYS A 259 -20.13 -4.40 -10.18
CA CYS A 259 -21.57 -4.49 -9.93
C CYS A 259 -22.42 -3.99 -11.11
N ASN A 260 -23.72 -4.24 -11.03
CA ASN A 260 -24.69 -3.67 -11.94
C ASN A 260 -24.69 -2.13 -11.85
N LYS A 261 -24.52 -1.43 -12.99
CA LYS A 261 -24.36 0.04 -13.05
C LYS A 261 -25.59 0.84 -12.58
N THR A 262 -26.76 0.22 -12.46
CA THR A 262 -27.99 0.88 -11.99
C THR A 262 -28.35 0.50 -10.56
N THR A 263 -28.31 -0.79 -10.22
CA THR A 263 -28.77 -1.29 -8.91
C THR A 263 -27.64 -1.42 -7.88
N GLY A 264 -26.39 -1.45 -8.34
CA GLY A 264 -25.23 -1.66 -7.48
C GLY A 264 -25.06 -3.09 -7.00
N ALA A 265 -25.83 -4.04 -7.55
CA ALA A 265 -25.77 -5.45 -7.15
C ALA A 265 -24.50 -6.13 -7.67
N CYS A 266 -23.68 -6.63 -6.75
CA CYS A 266 -22.46 -7.38 -7.00
C CYS A 266 -22.76 -8.82 -7.41
N LYS A 267 -21.83 -9.46 -8.13
CA LYS A 267 -21.94 -10.87 -8.48
C LYS A 267 -21.43 -11.73 -7.33
N CYS A 268 -22.36 -12.29 -6.55
CA CYS A 268 -22.01 -13.07 -5.37
C CYS A 268 -21.52 -14.47 -5.73
N LYS A 269 -20.61 -15.00 -4.91
CA LYS A 269 -20.20 -16.40 -4.92
C LYS A 269 -21.36 -17.31 -4.51
N ASN A 270 -21.14 -18.61 -4.67
CA ASN A 270 -22.14 -19.62 -4.33
C ASN A 270 -22.65 -19.43 -2.89
N ARG A 271 -23.98 -19.43 -2.75
CA ARG A 271 -24.68 -19.40 -1.46
C ARG A 271 -24.53 -18.10 -0.66
N ILE A 272 -24.15 -17.02 -1.34
CA ILE A 272 -24.04 -15.67 -0.78
C ILE A 272 -25.05 -14.76 -1.50
N GLU A 273 -25.63 -13.81 -0.77
CA GLU A 273 -26.61 -12.84 -1.23
C GLU A 273 -26.34 -11.43 -0.67
N GLY A 274 -27.25 -10.51 -0.97
CA GLY A 274 -27.14 -9.10 -0.63
C GLY A 274 -26.50 -8.29 -1.76
N ARG A 275 -26.77 -6.99 -1.79
CA ARG A 275 -26.25 -6.08 -2.83
C ARG A 275 -24.72 -6.12 -2.91
N THR A 276 -24.07 -6.24 -1.77
CA THR A 276 -22.61 -6.22 -1.56
C THR A 276 -22.01 -7.60 -1.31
N CYS A 277 -22.80 -8.68 -1.43
CA CYS A 277 -22.37 -10.06 -1.22
C CYS A 277 -21.71 -10.32 0.15
N ASN A 278 -22.22 -9.69 1.20
CA ASN A 278 -21.73 -9.82 2.57
C ASN A 278 -22.68 -10.60 3.49
N VAL A 279 -23.65 -11.33 2.91
CA VAL A 279 -24.66 -12.07 3.67
C VAL A 279 -24.80 -13.49 3.10
N PRO A 280 -24.78 -14.55 3.93
CA PRO A 280 -25.08 -15.89 3.44
C PRO A 280 -26.57 -16.01 3.07
N LEU A 281 -26.90 -16.80 2.02
CA LEU A 281 -28.27 -17.16 1.67
C LEU A 281 -29.00 -17.80 2.85
N GLU A 282 -30.33 -17.77 2.83
CA GLU A 282 -31.13 -18.49 3.83
C GLU A 282 -30.73 -19.99 3.90
N GLN A 283 -30.72 -20.57 5.10
CA GLN A 283 -30.24 -21.93 5.39
C GLN A 283 -28.75 -22.18 5.12
N HIS A 284 -27.96 -21.11 5.02
CA HIS A 284 -26.51 -21.16 4.94
C HIS A 284 -25.87 -20.27 6.03
N TYR A 285 -24.60 -20.52 6.31
CA TYR A 285 -23.82 -19.81 7.32
C TYR A 285 -22.37 -19.66 6.85
N TYR A 286 -21.64 -18.76 7.51
CA TYR A 286 -20.18 -18.70 7.42
C TYR A 286 -19.59 -19.12 8.78
N PRO A 287 -18.56 -19.99 8.78
CA PRO A 287 -18.04 -20.58 10.01
C PRO A 287 -17.26 -19.55 10.84
N THR A 288 -16.95 -19.91 12.08
CA THR A 288 -15.95 -19.20 12.88
C THR A 288 -14.54 -19.56 12.41
N LEU A 289 -13.53 -18.94 13.00
CA LEU A 289 -12.13 -19.30 12.76
C LEU A 289 -11.78 -20.72 13.25
N HIS A 290 -12.61 -21.29 14.14
CA HIS A 290 -12.51 -22.67 14.61
C HIS A 290 -13.38 -23.62 13.76
N GLN A 291 -13.31 -23.52 12.43
CA GLN A 291 -14.11 -24.34 11.51
C GLN A 291 -13.77 -25.84 11.59
N HIS A 292 -12.48 -26.18 11.58
CA HIS A 292 -12.00 -27.56 11.61
C HIS A 292 -11.76 -28.00 13.05
N LYS A 293 -12.86 -28.09 13.80
CA LYS A 293 -12.90 -28.51 15.20
C LYS A 293 -13.12 -30.02 15.29
N PHE A 294 -12.31 -30.71 16.09
CA PHE A 294 -12.35 -32.16 16.29
C PHE A 294 -12.38 -32.50 17.78
N GLU A 295 -13.42 -33.22 18.20
CA GLU A 295 -13.71 -33.60 19.59
C GLU A 295 -12.88 -34.83 19.98
N LEU A 296 -12.15 -34.77 21.09
CA LEU A 296 -11.27 -35.89 21.48
C LEU A 296 -12.02 -37.10 22.00
N GLU A 297 -13.23 -36.92 22.54
CA GLU A 297 -14.04 -38.03 23.04
C GLU A 297 -14.57 -38.96 21.94
N ASP A 298 -14.51 -38.54 20.67
CA ASP A 298 -14.86 -39.39 19.52
C ASP A 298 -13.67 -40.24 19.02
N GLY A 299 -12.49 -40.11 19.67
CA GLY A 299 -11.27 -40.85 19.32
C GLY A 299 -11.18 -42.26 19.91
N PHE A 300 -10.03 -42.88 19.66
CA PHE A 300 -9.66 -44.21 20.14
C PHE A 300 -8.32 -44.17 20.88
N THR A 301 -8.02 -45.17 21.70
CA THR A 301 -6.68 -45.38 22.28
C THR A 301 -5.76 -46.04 21.25
N SER A 302 -4.47 -46.17 21.59
CA SER A 302 -3.50 -46.92 20.77
C SER A 302 -3.93 -48.37 20.49
N GLU A 303 -4.67 -48.99 21.40
CA GLU A 303 -5.22 -50.36 21.28
C GLU A 303 -6.58 -50.45 20.56
N ASP A 304 -7.01 -49.41 19.83
CA ASP A 304 -8.32 -49.34 19.14
C ASP A 304 -9.54 -49.42 20.08
N ILE A 305 -9.34 -49.11 21.35
CA ILE A 305 -10.41 -49.03 22.34
C ILE A 305 -10.99 -47.62 22.32
N LYS A 306 -12.31 -47.48 22.50
CA LYS A 306 -12.96 -46.17 22.53
C LYS A 306 -12.47 -45.33 23.71
N VAL A 307 -12.24 -44.03 23.48
CA VAL A 307 -11.77 -43.08 24.50
C VAL A 307 -12.73 -42.95 25.66
N ARG A 308 -12.17 -42.93 26.87
CA ARG A 308 -12.86 -42.58 28.10
C ARG A 308 -13.02 -41.08 28.22
N TYR A 309 -14.24 -40.65 28.52
CA TYR A 309 -14.57 -39.22 28.59
C TYR A 309 -15.44 -38.87 29.80
N GLY A 310 -15.19 -37.68 30.34
CA GLY A 310 -16.01 -37.08 31.39
C GLY A 310 -17.06 -36.14 30.79
N SER A 311 -18.16 -35.93 31.52
CA SER A 311 -19.27 -35.05 31.10
C SER A 311 -19.77 -34.14 32.23
N LYS A 312 -18.96 -33.97 33.29
CA LYS A 312 -19.33 -33.17 34.46
C LYS A 312 -18.98 -31.70 34.24
N GLU A 313 -20.00 -30.85 34.31
CA GLU A 313 -19.86 -29.38 34.26
C GLU A 313 -19.01 -28.81 35.41
N SER A 314 -18.87 -29.52 36.53
CA SER A 314 -17.97 -29.11 37.63
C SER A 314 -16.49 -29.24 37.28
N ASP A 315 -16.17 -30.20 36.41
CA ASP A 315 -14.80 -30.62 36.12
C ASP A 315 -14.31 -29.86 34.87
N PHE A 316 -15.19 -29.71 33.88
CA PHE A 316 -14.97 -28.88 32.70
C PHE A 316 -16.27 -28.11 32.35
N PRO A 317 -16.42 -26.87 32.82
CA PRO A 317 -17.59 -26.06 32.51
C PRO A 317 -17.72 -25.74 31.01
N GLY A 318 -18.86 -26.02 30.40
CA GLY A 318 -19.16 -25.67 29.02
C GLY A 318 -18.28 -26.39 27.98
N PHE A 319 -18.05 -27.70 28.18
CA PHE A 319 -17.48 -28.57 27.14
C PHE A 319 -18.38 -28.57 25.89
N SER A 320 -17.79 -28.83 24.73
CA SER A 320 -18.37 -28.37 23.48
C SER A 320 -19.30 -29.37 22.77
N TRP A 321 -19.22 -30.65 23.12
CA TRP A 321 -20.03 -31.72 22.54
C TRP A 321 -20.58 -32.70 23.58
N LYS A 322 -20.10 -33.96 23.62
CA LYS A 322 -20.58 -34.99 24.55
C LYS A 322 -19.87 -34.90 25.90
N GLY A 323 -18.62 -34.43 25.89
CA GLY A 323 -17.79 -34.36 27.08
C GLY A 323 -16.40 -33.81 26.81
N TYR A 324 -15.43 -34.35 27.53
CA TYR A 324 -14.00 -34.08 27.38
C TYR A 324 -13.22 -35.37 27.66
N ALA A 325 -12.12 -35.58 26.95
CA ALA A 325 -11.21 -36.69 27.19
C ALA A 325 -10.37 -36.46 28.46
N TYR A 326 -10.16 -37.54 29.22
CA TYR A 326 -9.31 -37.54 30.41
C TYR A 326 -8.04 -38.34 30.15
N PHE A 327 -6.89 -37.67 30.20
CA PHE A 327 -5.59 -38.33 30.13
C PHE A 327 -5.17 -38.84 31.51
N SER A 328 -4.68 -40.07 31.54
CA SER A 328 -4.22 -40.77 32.75
C SER A 328 -3.21 -41.85 32.36
N ARG A 329 -2.65 -42.57 33.34
CA ARG A 329 -1.71 -43.69 33.08
C ARG A 329 -2.30 -44.84 32.25
N ILE A 330 -3.62 -44.92 32.13
CA ILE A 330 -4.33 -45.99 31.41
C ILE A 330 -4.82 -45.49 30.04
N GLN A 331 -4.90 -44.16 29.88
CA GLN A 331 -5.28 -43.48 28.65
C GLN A 331 -4.31 -42.32 28.46
N ASP A 332 -3.10 -42.66 28.08
CA ASP A 332 -2.00 -41.73 27.84
C ASP A 332 -1.87 -41.37 26.35
N SER A 333 -2.60 -42.05 25.47
CA SER A 333 -2.60 -41.82 24.03
C SER A 333 -4.03 -41.83 23.47
N ILE A 334 -4.35 -40.81 22.66
CA ILE A 334 -5.63 -40.71 21.94
C ILE A 334 -5.35 -40.46 20.47
N LYS A 335 -5.93 -41.30 19.60
CA LYS A 335 -5.88 -41.20 18.14
C LYS A 335 -7.23 -40.82 17.54
N LEU A 336 -7.20 -39.98 16.51
CA LEU A 336 -8.36 -39.55 15.72
C LEU A 336 -8.05 -39.60 14.22
N ASP A 337 -8.96 -40.20 13.46
CA ASP A 337 -9.02 -40.07 12.01
C ASP A 337 -9.64 -38.72 11.62
N ILE A 338 -8.89 -37.91 10.90
CA ILE A 338 -9.33 -36.58 10.44
C ILE A 338 -9.18 -36.44 8.93
N PHE A 339 -9.94 -35.49 8.36
CA PHE A 339 -9.95 -35.22 6.93
C PHE A 339 -9.55 -33.77 6.66
N ILE A 340 -8.50 -33.57 5.86
CA ILE A 340 -7.98 -32.25 5.50
C ILE A 340 -8.09 -32.09 3.98
N ASP A 341 -8.86 -31.09 3.55
CA ASP A 341 -9.28 -30.94 2.15
C ASP A 341 -8.45 -29.93 1.34
N HIS A 342 -7.68 -29.07 2.00
CA HIS A 342 -6.82 -28.04 1.41
C HIS A 342 -5.38 -28.17 1.90
N ALA A 343 -4.42 -28.20 0.96
CA ALA A 343 -3.01 -28.11 1.28
C ALA A 343 -2.65 -26.68 1.70
N ALA A 344 -2.10 -26.53 2.91
CA ALA A 344 -1.70 -25.25 3.49
C ALA A 344 -0.83 -25.49 4.74
N LEU A 345 -0.39 -24.41 5.37
CA LEU A 345 0.15 -24.43 6.72
C LEU A 345 -1.01 -24.40 7.73
N TYR A 346 -1.01 -25.28 8.73
CA TYR A 346 -2.04 -25.34 9.76
C TYR A 346 -1.46 -25.14 11.15
N ARG A 347 -2.11 -24.33 11.99
CA ARG A 347 -1.83 -24.27 13.43
C ARG A 347 -2.81 -25.15 14.18
N ILE A 348 -2.32 -25.85 15.21
CA ILE A 348 -3.19 -26.63 16.10
C ILE A 348 -3.48 -25.79 17.35
N LEU A 349 -4.75 -25.67 17.70
CA LEU A 349 -5.20 -25.07 18.94
C LEU A 349 -5.90 -26.14 19.76
N ILE A 350 -5.64 -26.22 21.06
CA ILE A 350 -6.24 -27.25 21.93
C ILE A 350 -6.94 -26.56 23.09
N ARG A 351 -8.19 -26.96 23.37
CA ARG A 351 -8.96 -26.49 24.52
C ARG A 351 -8.85 -27.49 25.67
N TYR A 352 -8.29 -27.07 26.80
CA TYR A 352 -7.89 -27.97 27.88
C TYR A 352 -8.09 -27.37 29.28
N VAL A 353 -8.00 -28.23 30.30
CA VAL A 353 -7.87 -27.86 31.72
C VAL A 353 -6.78 -28.74 32.34
N ASN A 354 -5.76 -28.10 32.89
CA ASN A 354 -4.73 -28.76 33.70
C ASN A 354 -4.90 -28.37 35.17
N GLN A 355 -5.53 -29.23 35.96
CA GLN A 355 -5.79 -28.98 37.38
C GLN A 355 -4.54 -29.17 38.26
N GLY A 356 -3.43 -29.68 37.70
CA GLY A 356 -2.18 -29.90 38.41
C GLY A 356 -1.41 -28.60 38.68
N PRO A 357 -0.49 -28.58 39.67
CA PRO A 357 0.33 -27.41 39.98
C PRO A 357 1.46 -27.16 38.96
N GLU A 358 1.77 -28.15 38.12
CA GLU A 358 2.88 -28.13 37.17
C GLU A 358 2.36 -28.21 35.72
N PRO A 359 3.07 -27.62 34.73
CA PRO A 359 2.76 -27.83 33.32
C PRO A 359 2.85 -29.30 32.91
N VAL A 360 1.93 -29.73 32.05
CA VAL A 360 1.91 -31.08 31.47
C VAL A 360 2.44 -31.02 30.04
N VAL A 361 3.33 -31.94 29.67
CA VAL A 361 3.89 -32.00 28.31
C VAL A 361 3.16 -33.09 27.53
N GLY A 362 2.69 -32.74 26.34
CA GLY A 362 2.13 -33.70 25.39
C GLY A 362 2.97 -33.79 24.11
N THR A 363 2.84 -34.90 23.40
CA THR A 363 3.40 -35.09 22.06
C THR A 363 2.26 -35.29 21.07
N ILE A 364 2.24 -34.48 20.02
CA ILE A 364 1.29 -34.54 18.93
C ILE A 364 2.00 -35.17 17.73
N ILE A 365 1.38 -36.20 17.16
CA ILE A 365 1.83 -36.85 15.94
C ILE A 365 0.74 -36.66 14.91
N LEU A 366 1.12 -36.11 13.76
CA LEU A 366 0.23 -35.98 12.61
C LEU A 366 0.79 -36.84 11.48
N ARG A 367 0.09 -37.95 11.18
CA ARG A 367 0.54 -38.96 10.23
C ARG A 367 -0.31 -38.96 8.96
N PRO A 368 0.28 -38.64 7.79
CA PRO A 368 -0.35 -38.88 6.49
C PRO A 368 -0.21 -40.35 6.08
N VAL A 369 -1.15 -40.84 5.25
CA VAL A 369 -1.14 -42.24 4.75
C VAL A 369 0.10 -42.56 3.90
N SER A 370 0.70 -41.56 3.24
CA SER A 370 1.72 -41.76 2.21
C SER A 370 2.99 -40.92 2.36
N ALA A 371 3.22 -40.25 3.50
CA ALA A 371 4.38 -39.37 3.72
C ALA A 371 4.93 -39.48 5.15
N GLU A 372 6.04 -38.80 5.42
CA GLU A 372 6.68 -38.79 6.75
C GLU A 372 5.75 -38.17 7.82
N GLU A 373 5.72 -38.79 9.00
CA GLU A 373 4.97 -38.29 10.15
C GLU A 373 5.60 -37.01 10.72
N GLN A 374 4.75 -36.08 11.15
CA GLN A 374 5.17 -34.83 11.78
C GLN A 374 4.92 -34.90 13.28
N VAL A 375 5.98 -34.75 14.06
CA VAL A 375 5.91 -34.83 15.53
C VAL A 375 6.19 -33.46 16.13
N LEU A 376 5.28 -32.96 16.97
CA LEU A 376 5.46 -31.72 17.74
C LEU A 376 5.16 -31.97 19.22
N LYS A 377 5.90 -31.30 20.10
CA LYS A 377 5.55 -31.26 21.52
C LYS A 377 4.66 -30.05 21.81
N VAL A 378 3.81 -30.18 22.82
CA VAL A 378 2.94 -29.12 23.33
C VAL A 378 3.07 -29.09 24.86
N VAL A 379 3.04 -27.89 25.43
CA VAL A 379 3.06 -27.70 26.89
C VAL A 379 1.71 -27.14 27.31
N PHE A 380 1.09 -27.75 28.31
CA PHE A 380 -0.20 -27.39 28.88
C PHE A 380 -0.01 -26.76 30.28
N PRO A 381 0.08 -25.44 30.39
CA PRO A 381 0.16 -24.73 31.66
C PRO A 381 -0.98 -25.08 32.65
N PRO A 382 -0.74 -25.00 33.98
CA PRO A 382 -1.80 -25.11 34.98
C PRO A 382 -2.95 -24.13 34.70
N SER A 383 -4.19 -24.64 34.72
CA SER A 383 -5.39 -23.83 34.56
C SER A 383 -6.57 -24.39 35.36
N LYS A 384 -7.29 -23.50 36.06
CA LYS A 384 -8.51 -23.83 36.80
C LYS A 384 -9.79 -23.74 35.98
N GLN A 385 -9.74 -23.06 34.83
CA GLN A 385 -10.86 -22.88 33.90
C GLN A 385 -10.45 -23.36 32.51
N PRO A 386 -11.39 -23.66 31.61
CA PRO A 386 -11.07 -24.00 30.23
C PRO A 386 -10.18 -22.93 29.59
N ALA A 387 -8.99 -23.34 29.14
CA ALA A 387 -8.01 -22.49 28.50
C ALA A 387 -7.68 -23.03 27.11
N PHE A 388 -7.16 -22.16 26.25
CA PHE A 388 -6.60 -22.56 24.97
C PHE A 388 -5.08 -22.61 25.05
N VAL A 389 -4.49 -23.52 24.28
CA VAL A 389 -3.07 -23.49 23.94
C VAL A 389 -2.92 -23.56 22.43
N THR A 390 -2.10 -22.68 21.87
CA THR A 390 -1.62 -22.84 20.49
C THR A 390 -0.42 -23.76 20.54
N VAL A 391 -0.44 -24.84 19.75
CA VAL A 391 0.70 -25.74 19.62
C VAL A 391 1.88 -24.96 19.04
N SER A 392 2.90 -24.80 19.86
CA SER A 392 3.98 -23.83 19.68
C SER A 392 5.31 -24.48 20.03
N GLY A 393 5.59 -25.64 19.45
CA GLY A 393 6.71 -26.51 19.83
C GLY A 393 6.82 -26.73 21.35
N MET A 394 8.01 -27.08 21.83
CA MET A 394 8.35 -27.20 23.27
C MET A 394 8.29 -25.85 24.01
N THR A 395 8.02 -24.80 23.24
CA THR A 395 8.07 -23.35 23.45
C THR A 395 6.99 -22.76 24.33
N GLY A 396 5.77 -23.11 23.91
CA GLY A 396 4.55 -22.39 24.23
C GLY A 396 4.36 -21.06 23.50
N ASN A 397 5.38 -20.52 22.79
CA ASN A 397 5.41 -19.09 22.41
C ASN A 397 5.41 -18.79 20.91
N ILE A 398 5.98 -19.67 20.09
CA ILE A 398 6.03 -19.52 18.64
C ILE A 398 5.13 -20.61 18.05
N PRO A 399 3.92 -20.27 17.58
CA PRO A 399 3.03 -21.23 16.93
C PRO A 399 3.75 -21.93 15.77
N THR A 400 3.93 -23.24 15.88
CA THR A 400 4.63 -24.03 14.87
C THR A 400 3.57 -24.60 13.93
N PRO A 401 3.54 -24.19 12.65
CA PRO A 401 2.57 -24.74 11.72
C PRO A 401 2.98 -26.14 11.27
N PHE A 402 1.99 -27.02 11.11
CA PHE A 402 2.12 -28.28 10.38
C PHE A 402 1.99 -28.02 8.88
N ILE A 403 2.78 -28.74 8.09
CA ILE A 403 2.76 -28.65 6.64
C ILE A 403 1.84 -29.74 6.12
N VAL A 404 0.69 -29.36 5.54
CA VAL A 404 -0.18 -30.28 4.82
C VAL A 404 0.10 -30.11 3.33
N GLN A 405 0.76 -31.11 2.73
CA GLN A 405 1.08 -31.13 1.30
C GLN A 405 -0.12 -31.63 0.48
N GLU A 406 -0.16 -31.31 -0.82
CA GLU A 406 -1.15 -31.90 -1.72
C GLU A 406 -0.86 -33.40 -1.90
N SER A 407 -1.72 -34.24 -1.33
CA SER A 407 -1.71 -35.70 -1.50
C SER A 407 -3.02 -36.18 -2.11
N THR A 408 -2.98 -37.34 -2.77
CA THR A 408 -4.19 -38.04 -3.24
C THR A 408 -5.06 -38.52 -2.09
N ASP A 409 -4.44 -38.85 -0.95
CA ASP A 409 -5.11 -39.27 0.29
C ASP A 409 -5.35 -38.07 1.19
N LYS A 410 -6.62 -37.73 1.41
CA LYS A 410 -7.07 -36.61 2.26
C LYS A 410 -7.30 -36.99 3.73
N GLN A 411 -7.05 -38.26 4.07
CA GLN A 411 -7.19 -38.80 5.42
C GLN A 411 -5.85 -38.69 6.17
N TRP A 412 -5.92 -38.25 7.41
CA TRP A 412 -4.78 -38.05 8.30
C TRP A 412 -5.11 -38.64 9.66
N GLU A 413 -4.11 -39.17 10.35
CA GLU A 413 -4.22 -39.64 11.72
C GLU A 413 -3.59 -38.59 12.66
N PHE A 414 -4.38 -38.10 13.61
CA PHE A 414 -3.92 -37.23 14.69
C PHE A 414 -3.78 -38.05 15.97
N ILE A 415 -2.63 -37.99 16.61
CA ILE A 415 -2.35 -38.69 17.87
C ILE A 415 -1.87 -37.66 18.89
N LEU A 416 -2.46 -37.66 20.09
CA LEU A 416 -2.00 -36.88 21.24
C LEU A 416 -1.60 -37.83 22.36
N ASN A 417 -0.32 -37.78 22.74
CA ASN A 417 0.27 -38.54 23.85
C ASN A 417 0.53 -37.64 25.06
N VAL A 418 0.02 -38.00 26.24
CA VAL A 418 0.17 -37.27 27.50
C VAL A 418 0.28 -38.26 28.67
N ASP A 419 1.34 -38.17 29.45
CA ASP A 419 1.70 -39.12 30.52
C ASP A 419 1.14 -38.76 31.91
N LYS A 420 0.47 -37.61 32.04
CA LYS A 420 -0.06 -37.05 33.30
C LYS A 420 -1.53 -36.64 33.18
N GLY A 421 -2.15 -36.39 34.32
CA GLY A 421 -3.56 -35.95 34.39
C GLY A 421 -3.83 -34.66 33.62
N LEU A 422 -4.63 -34.73 32.56
CA LEU A 422 -5.03 -33.61 31.72
C LEU A 422 -6.46 -33.80 31.20
N LEU A 423 -7.26 -32.74 31.18
CA LEU A 423 -8.61 -32.74 30.59
C LEU A 423 -8.56 -32.00 29.26
N VAL A 424 -9.07 -32.61 28.18
CA VAL A 424 -9.06 -31.99 26.85
C VAL A 424 -10.42 -32.15 26.17
N ASP A 425 -11.02 -31.06 25.71
CA ASP A 425 -12.33 -31.02 25.03
C ASP A 425 -12.12 -31.30 23.53
N TYR A 426 -11.49 -30.36 22.82
CA TYR A 426 -11.24 -30.49 21.38
C TYR A 426 -9.92 -29.87 20.95
N PHE A 427 -9.52 -30.19 19.73
CA PHE A 427 -8.53 -29.43 19.00
C PHE A 427 -9.09 -28.80 17.72
N VAL A 428 -8.41 -27.76 17.23
CA VAL A 428 -8.74 -27.03 16.02
C VAL A 428 -7.55 -27.04 15.09
N LEU A 429 -7.78 -27.39 13.82
CA LEU A 429 -6.82 -27.16 12.75
C LEU A 429 -7.12 -25.83 12.05
N MET A 430 -6.29 -24.83 12.29
CA MET A 430 -6.48 -23.48 11.75
C MET A 430 -5.56 -23.23 10.55
N PRO A 431 -6.08 -23.07 9.32
CA PRO A 431 -5.27 -22.83 8.13
C PRO A 431 -4.62 -21.44 8.14
N SER A 432 -3.50 -21.28 7.44
CA SER A 432 -2.77 -20.01 7.31
C SER A 432 -3.59 -18.87 6.76
N PHE A 433 -4.51 -19.16 5.83
CA PHE A 433 -5.49 -18.21 5.34
C PHE A 433 -6.26 -17.50 6.47
N TYR A 434 -6.54 -18.20 7.57
CA TYR A 434 -7.34 -17.67 8.67
C TYR A 434 -6.52 -16.80 9.63
N PHE A 435 -5.28 -17.18 9.96
CA PHE A 435 -4.47 -16.41 10.90
C PHE A 435 -3.59 -15.35 10.24
N GLU A 436 -3.33 -15.44 8.93
CA GLU A 436 -2.64 -14.38 8.18
C GLU A 436 -3.60 -13.28 7.72
N GLY A 437 -4.82 -13.64 7.29
CA GLY A 437 -5.83 -12.66 6.91
C GLY A 437 -5.45 -11.76 5.72
N ASN A 438 -4.47 -12.14 4.89
CA ASN A 438 -3.90 -11.31 3.81
C ASN A 438 -4.91 -10.78 2.79
N ILE A 439 -6.09 -11.43 2.68
CA ILE A 439 -7.17 -10.94 1.83
C ILE A 439 -7.82 -9.66 2.38
N LEU A 440 -7.71 -9.37 3.67
CA LEU A 440 -8.34 -8.22 4.34
C LEU A 440 -7.63 -6.92 3.96
N VAL A 441 -7.83 -6.51 2.72
CA VAL A 441 -7.38 -5.25 2.17
C VAL A 441 -8.58 -4.46 1.72
N GLU A 442 -8.63 -3.18 2.06
CA GLU A 442 -9.77 -2.32 1.78
C GLU A 442 -9.35 -1.15 0.89
N GLU A 443 -9.99 -1.02 -0.25
CA GLU A 443 -9.85 0.17 -1.09
C GLU A 443 -10.83 1.25 -0.59
N VAL A 444 -10.34 2.15 0.26
CA VAL A 444 -11.18 3.20 0.86
C VAL A 444 -11.59 4.21 -0.21
N LYS A 445 -12.80 4.06 -0.75
CA LYS A 445 -13.40 4.97 -1.74
C LYS A 445 -14.46 5.91 -1.18
N ARG A 446 -14.94 5.64 0.04
CA ARG A 446 -15.99 6.44 0.66
C ARG A 446 -15.46 7.82 1.03
N PRO A 447 -16.03 8.93 0.54
CA PRO A 447 -15.61 10.27 0.89
C PRO A 447 -15.90 10.59 2.37
N CYS A 448 -15.03 11.39 3.00
CA CYS A 448 -15.26 11.89 4.34
C CYS A 448 -16.43 12.89 4.37
N THR A 449 -17.51 12.52 5.07
CA THR A 449 -18.57 13.46 5.47
C THR A 449 -18.18 14.14 6.77
N ARG A 450 -18.83 15.27 7.07
CA ARG A 450 -18.60 16.02 8.31
C ARG A 450 -18.81 15.17 9.58
N GLU A 451 -19.84 14.32 9.59
CA GLU A 451 -20.13 13.40 10.72
C GLU A 451 -19.03 12.34 10.89
N ASN A 452 -18.58 11.73 9.79
CA ASN A 452 -17.64 10.61 9.84
C ASN A 452 -16.17 11.06 10.04
N ALA A 453 -15.84 12.29 9.68
CA ALA A 453 -14.50 12.85 9.89
C ALA A 453 -14.19 13.13 11.37
N ILE A 454 -15.23 13.28 12.20
CA ILE A 454 -15.14 13.56 13.64
C ILE A 454 -15.36 12.29 14.49
N GLY A 455 -16.09 11.30 13.94
CA GLY A 455 -16.38 10.05 14.62
C GLY A 455 -15.15 9.15 14.83
N SER A 456 -15.08 8.52 16.01
CA SER A 456 -14.00 7.61 16.44
C SER A 456 -14.01 6.25 15.73
N GLN A 457 -14.86 6.05 14.70
CA GLN A 457 -15.06 4.75 14.06
C GLN A 457 -15.26 4.89 12.55
N GLY A 458 -14.28 4.41 11.80
CA GLY A 458 -14.40 4.16 10.36
C GLY A 458 -13.27 4.77 9.53
N ARG A 459 -13.29 4.43 8.24
CA ARG A 459 -12.35 4.96 7.25
C ARG A 459 -13.07 5.79 6.20
N CYS A 460 -12.45 6.88 5.80
CA CYS A 460 -12.95 7.69 4.71
C CYS A 460 -11.80 8.38 3.97
N LEU A 461 -12.09 8.85 2.75
CA LEU A 461 -11.12 9.49 1.89
C LEU A 461 -11.33 11.00 1.91
N MET A 462 -10.24 11.73 2.20
CA MET A 462 -10.21 13.17 2.17
C MET A 462 -9.78 13.68 0.80
N PHE A 463 -10.34 14.81 0.38
CA PHE A 463 -10.15 15.37 -0.94
C PHE A 463 -9.94 16.88 -0.88
N THR A 464 -9.33 17.44 -1.92
CA THR A 464 -9.16 18.89 -2.08
C THR A 464 -9.07 19.31 -3.54
N TYR A 465 -9.24 20.61 -3.78
CA TYR A 465 -9.10 21.26 -5.08
C TYR A 465 -7.75 22.01 -5.17
N PRO A 466 -7.28 22.33 -6.39
CA PRO A 466 -6.17 23.25 -6.55
C PRO A 466 -6.43 24.59 -5.81
N PRO A 467 -5.44 25.15 -5.09
CA PRO A 467 -5.66 26.35 -4.30
C PRO A 467 -5.95 27.57 -5.18
N LEU A 468 -6.88 28.43 -4.74
CA LEU A 468 -7.24 29.68 -5.43
C LEU A 468 -6.44 30.89 -4.95
N THR A 469 -5.64 30.75 -3.90
CA THR A 469 -4.85 31.85 -3.27
C THR A 469 -4.09 32.74 -4.26
N PRO A 470 -3.46 32.22 -5.35
CA PRO A 470 -2.79 33.07 -6.35
C PRO A 470 -3.71 34.08 -7.05
N TYR A 471 -5.02 33.83 -7.07
CA TYR A 471 -6.04 34.62 -7.75
C TYR A 471 -6.83 35.56 -6.82
N GLN A 472 -6.35 35.77 -5.59
CA GLN A 472 -6.94 36.69 -4.61
C GLN A 472 -8.46 36.48 -4.45
N PRO A 473 -8.91 35.29 -4.02
CA PRO A 473 -10.33 35.02 -3.80
C PRO A 473 -10.93 36.04 -2.83
N SER A 474 -12.15 36.48 -3.11
CA SER A 474 -12.92 37.29 -2.16
C SER A 474 -13.67 36.35 -1.23
N PHE A 475 -13.33 36.40 0.05
CA PHE A 475 -13.94 35.60 1.10
C PHE A 475 -15.18 36.28 1.67
N THR A 476 -16.00 35.51 2.39
CA THR A 476 -17.22 35.99 3.05
C THR A 476 -17.02 37.24 3.91
N GLU A 477 -15.88 37.40 4.57
CA GLU A 477 -15.60 38.58 5.41
C GLU A 477 -15.62 39.90 4.62
N GLN A 478 -15.42 39.82 3.30
CA GLN A 478 -15.47 40.94 2.37
C GLN A 478 -16.81 41.05 1.63
N ALA A 479 -17.73 40.12 1.87
CA ALA A 479 -19.02 40.06 1.21
C ALA A 479 -20.03 41.03 1.85
N TYR A 480 -21.01 41.46 1.06
CA TYR A 480 -22.05 42.37 1.50
C TYR A 480 -23.39 42.11 0.82
N ARG A 481 -24.47 42.57 1.44
CA ARG A 481 -25.82 42.57 0.88
C ARG A 481 -26.08 43.84 0.07
N ASP A 482 -27.25 43.96 -0.55
CA ASP A 482 -27.65 45.19 -1.27
C ASP A 482 -27.35 46.46 -0.45
N ASN A 483 -26.90 47.52 -1.13
CA ASN A 483 -26.44 48.78 -0.53
C ASN A 483 -25.21 48.68 0.41
N ARG A 484 -24.38 47.63 0.29
CA ARG A 484 -23.17 47.42 1.10
C ARG A 484 -23.43 47.20 2.59
N GLU A 485 -24.58 46.61 2.93
CA GLU A 485 -24.87 46.15 4.28
C GLU A 485 -24.06 44.90 4.62
N LEU A 486 -23.75 44.72 5.91
CA LEU A 486 -23.05 43.53 6.40
C LEU A 486 -23.91 42.26 6.22
N ILE A 487 -23.25 41.14 5.98
CA ILE A 487 -23.88 39.82 5.99
C ILE A 487 -24.50 39.57 7.37
N SER A 488 -25.82 39.38 7.41
CA SER A 488 -26.58 39.18 8.65
C SER A 488 -26.74 37.72 9.02
N GLU A 489 -26.71 36.83 8.02
CA GLU A 489 -26.90 35.39 8.19
C GLU A 489 -25.65 34.64 7.76
N THR A 490 -24.97 34.04 8.73
CA THR A 490 -23.72 33.32 8.53
C THR A 490 -23.80 31.87 8.96
N TYR A 491 -22.83 31.09 8.52
CA TYR A 491 -22.59 29.72 8.92
C TYR A 491 -21.14 29.59 9.37
N GLN A 492 -20.92 28.94 10.51
CA GLN A 492 -19.59 28.64 11.01
C GLN A 492 -19.55 27.13 11.31
N GLU A 493 -18.51 26.46 10.83
CA GLU A 493 -18.34 25.02 10.96
C GLU A 493 -17.39 24.74 12.15
N ASP A 494 -17.70 23.72 12.96
CA ASP A 494 -16.92 23.39 14.17
C ASP A 494 -15.61 22.62 13.86
N PHE A 495 -15.40 22.18 12.61
CA PHE A 495 -14.24 21.38 12.20
C PHE A 495 -13.11 22.25 11.64
N GLY A 496 -11.97 22.29 12.34
CA GLY A 496 -10.68 22.80 11.85
C GLY A 496 -10.63 24.28 11.45
N ASN A 497 -10.50 25.21 12.42
CA ASN A 497 -10.20 26.65 12.20
C ASN A 497 -10.86 27.32 10.96
N LEU A 498 -12.09 26.93 10.59
CA LEU A 498 -12.72 27.42 9.38
C LEU A 498 -13.37 28.79 9.60
N GLU A 499 -13.16 29.66 8.62
CA GLU A 499 -13.65 31.03 8.55
C GLU A 499 -15.18 31.10 8.37
N THR A 500 -15.79 32.20 8.77
CA THR A 500 -17.25 32.43 8.69
C THR A 500 -17.72 32.45 7.23
N MET A 501 -18.84 31.79 6.91
CA MET A 501 -19.42 31.69 5.56
C MET A 501 -20.78 32.40 5.47
N ALA A 502 -21.15 32.92 4.30
CA ALA A 502 -22.41 33.65 4.10
C ALA A 502 -23.54 32.71 3.66
N LYS A 503 -24.63 32.62 4.42
CA LYS A 503 -25.80 31.80 4.05
C LYS A 503 -26.68 32.50 3.02
N LEU A 504 -27.07 31.80 1.96
CA LEU A 504 -28.17 32.28 1.11
C LEU A 504 -29.49 31.84 1.73
N THR A 505 -30.38 32.78 2.02
CA THR A 505 -31.69 32.48 2.59
C THR A 505 -32.76 33.34 1.90
N PRO A 506 -34.06 33.05 2.09
CA PRO A 506 -35.12 33.90 1.53
C PRO A 506 -35.03 35.36 2.02
N THR A 507 -34.48 35.59 3.21
CA THR A 507 -34.24 36.92 3.78
C THR A 507 -32.92 37.54 3.35
N GLN A 508 -31.89 36.73 3.07
CA GLN A 508 -30.59 37.14 2.49
C GLN A 508 -30.42 36.50 1.10
N SER A 509 -31.23 36.95 0.14
CA SER A 509 -31.36 36.32 -1.19
C SER A 509 -30.27 36.72 -2.20
N ALA A 510 -29.45 37.71 -1.87
CA ALA A 510 -28.38 38.22 -2.71
C ALA A 510 -27.10 38.48 -1.89
N ILE A 511 -25.95 38.05 -2.40
CA ILE A 511 -24.63 38.24 -1.78
C ILE A 511 -23.67 38.78 -2.84
N SER A 512 -23.03 39.91 -2.54
CA SER A 512 -22.11 40.60 -3.44
C SER A 512 -20.66 40.50 -2.94
N PHE A 513 -19.73 40.32 -3.88
CA PHE A 513 -18.29 40.24 -3.64
C PHE A 513 -17.54 41.19 -4.57
N ASP A 514 -16.56 41.92 -4.02
CA ASP A 514 -15.67 42.77 -4.81
C ASP A 514 -14.43 41.97 -5.21
N LEU A 515 -14.16 41.87 -6.51
CA LEU A 515 -13.08 41.04 -7.06
C LEU A 515 -12.06 41.88 -7.85
N ASN A 516 -10.81 41.42 -7.84
CA ASN A 516 -9.73 41.94 -8.67
C ASN A 516 -9.11 40.81 -9.51
N PRO A 517 -9.51 40.66 -10.79
CA PRO A 517 -8.99 39.60 -11.66
C PRO A 517 -7.48 39.70 -12.00
N GLY A 518 -6.78 40.75 -11.56
CA GLY A 518 -5.34 40.94 -11.76
C GLY A 518 -4.94 41.33 -13.19
N LYS A 519 -5.25 40.49 -14.19
CA LYS A 519 -4.94 40.72 -15.62
C LYS A 519 -6.08 41.43 -16.35
N ARG A 520 -5.76 42.26 -17.35
CA ARG A 520 -6.73 42.92 -18.26
C ARG A 520 -7.09 42.01 -19.44
N GLU A 521 -7.62 40.84 -19.12
CA GLU A 521 -8.15 39.88 -20.08
C GLU A 521 -9.48 39.31 -19.56
N PRO A 522 -10.26 38.60 -20.40
CA PRO A 522 -11.45 37.92 -19.92
C PRO A 522 -11.10 36.89 -18.84
N PHE A 523 -12.04 36.63 -17.93
CA PHE A 523 -11.84 35.73 -16.79
C PHE A 523 -13.06 34.82 -16.59
N VAL A 524 -12.83 33.73 -15.85
CA VAL A 524 -13.85 32.77 -15.43
C VAL A 524 -14.01 32.86 -13.92
N LEU A 525 -15.26 32.75 -13.44
CA LEU A 525 -15.58 32.79 -12.01
C LEU A 525 -15.81 31.38 -11.46
N VAL A 526 -15.22 31.12 -10.30
CA VAL A 526 -15.41 29.89 -9.53
C VAL A 526 -15.87 30.22 -8.11
N VAL A 527 -16.75 29.39 -7.56
CA VAL A 527 -17.40 29.59 -6.27
C VAL A 527 -17.15 28.39 -5.36
N ASP A 528 -16.61 28.65 -4.16
CA ASP A 528 -16.45 27.67 -3.08
C ASP A 528 -17.62 27.79 -2.10
N TYR A 529 -18.22 26.67 -1.71
CA TYR A 529 -19.45 26.64 -0.91
C TYR A 529 -19.62 25.33 -0.10
N TYR A 530 -20.54 25.37 0.86
CA TYR A 530 -20.95 24.27 1.72
C TYR A 530 -22.49 24.15 1.77
N SER A 531 -23.00 22.98 2.15
CA SER A 531 -24.42 22.78 2.44
C SER A 531 -24.63 22.53 3.95
N PRO A 532 -25.11 23.52 4.73
CA PRO A 532 -25.27 23.39 6.18
C PRO A 532 -26.14 22.21 6.64
N THR A 533 -27.14 21.81 5.87
CA THR A 533 -28.02 20.66 6.17
C THR A 533 -28.06 19.66 5.01
N GLU A 534 -28.53 18.44 5.28
CA GLU A 534 -28.68 17.42 4.23
C GLU A 534 -29.82 17.79 3.26
N THR A 535 -29.43 18.24 2.07
CA THR A 535 -30.31 18.42 0.91
C THR A 535 -29.87 17.48 -0.21
N ASN A 536 -30.81 17.05 -1.04
CA ASN A 536 -30.54 16.23 -2.23
C ASN A 536 -30.69 17.02 -3.54
N ASP A 537 -31.14 18.27 -3.48
CA ASP A 537 -31.47 19.07 -4.66
C ASP A 537 -30.28 19.93 -5.09
N THR A 538 -30.04 19.97 -6.40
CA THR A 538 -29.10 20.94 -7.01
C THR A 538 -29.74 22.33 -6.98
N ILE A 539 -29.06 23.31 -6.40
CA ILE A 539 -29.53 24.69 -6.33
C ILE A 539 -28.86 25.50 -7.43
N THR A 540 -29.66 26.20 -8.23
CA THR A 540 -29.13 27.10 -9.27
C THR A 540 -29.14 28.53 -8.76
N LEU A 541 -28.01 29.21 -8.87
CA LEU A 541 -27.89 30.64 -8.59
C LEU A 541 -27.67 31.40 -9.91
N THR A 542 -28.30 32.56 -10.02
CA THR A 542 -27.96 33.55 -11.04
C THR A 542 -26.85 34.46 -10.54
N LEU A 543 -25.93 34.85 -11.42
CA LEU A 543 -24.84 35.74 -11.11
C LEU A 543 -24.90 36.97 -12.02
N ASP A 544 -24.89 38.16 -11.43
CA ASP A 544 -24.67 39.41 -12.15
C ASP A 544 -23.23 39.90 -11.87
N VAL A 545 -22.44 40.08 -12.93
CA VAL A 545 -21.08 40.64 -12.88
C VAL A 545 -21.15 42.07 -13.35
N ASN A 546 -21.05 43.02 -12.42
CA ASN A 546 -21.06 44.43 -12.69
C ASN A 546 -19.65 44.99 -12.84
N ASP A 547 -19.36 45.51 -14.02
CA ASP A 547 -18.14 46.22 -14.36
C ASP A 547 -18.49 47.65 -14.82
N TYR A 548 -18.39 48.60 -13.89
CA TYR A 548 -18.87 49.98 -14.02
C TYR A 548 -20.35 50.09 -14.43
N ASN A 549 -20.63 50.16 -15.74
CA ASN A 549 -21.96 50.34 -16.35
C ASN A 549 -22.34 49.16 -17.26
N HIS A 550 -21.54 48.09 -17.27
CA HIS A 550 -21.83 46.88 -18.02
C HIS A 550 -22.12 45.75 -17.04
N ILE A 551 -23.27 45.10 -17.22
CA ILE A 551 -23.67 43.94 -16.42
C ILE A 551 -23.69 42.74 -17.34
N GLU A 552 -22.83 41.78 -17.06
CA GLU A 552 -22.84 40.46 -17.69
C GLU A 552 -23.50 39.46 -16.74
N ARG A 553 -24.18 38.44 -17.29
CA ARG A 553 -24.95 37.47 -16.50
C ARG A 553 -24.45 36.05 -16.69
N GLY A 554 -24.47 35.27 -15.62
CA GLY A 554 -24.17 33.84 -15.62
C GLY A 554 -25.08 33.05 -14.68
N LYS A 555 -24.90 31.74 -14.66
CA LYS A 555 -25.55 30.80 -13.74
C LYS A 555 -24.51 29.86 -13.13
N VAL A 556 -24.72 29.44 -11.89
CA VAL A 556 -23.91 28.40 -11.24
C VAL A 556 -24.82 27.35 -10.63
N HIS A 557 -24.51 26.07 -10.87
CA HIS A 557 -25.27 24.93 -10.38
C HIS A 557 -24.55 24.31 -9.18
N LEU A 558 -25.08 24.53 -7.98
CA LEU A 558 -24.52 24.08 -6.72
C LEU A 558 -25.15 22.74 -6.30
N ILE A 559 -24.37 21.68 -6.38
CA ILE A 559 -24.76 20.35 -5.88
C ILE A 559 -24.60 20.27 -4.35
N PRO A 560 -25.35 19.42 -3.64
CA PRO A 560 -25.22 19.30 -2.18
C PRO A 560 -23.79 18.97 -1.72
N CYS A 561 -23.24 19.79 -0.82
CA CYS A 561 -21.89 19.64 -0.30
C CYS A 561 -21.88 19.27 1.18
N ARG A 562 -21.91 17.96 1.46
CA ARG A 562 -21.95 17.37 2.82
C ARG A 562 -20.61 16.89 3.36
N TYR A 563 -19.54 17.18 2.63
CA TYR A 563 -18.21 16.64 2.86
C TYR A 563 -17.42 17.46 3.88
N ALA A 564 -16.32 16.90 4.38
CA ALA A 564 -15.43 17.57 5.32
C ALA A 564 -14.53 18.65 4.65
N TRP A 565 -14.81 19.03 3.40
CA TRP A 565 -14.12 20.06 2.62
C TRP A 565 -15.13 20.86 1.77
N ALA A 566 -14.71 22.04 1.30
CA ALA A 566 -15.54 22.93 0.49
C ALA A 566 -15.73 22.39 -0.92
N CYS A 567 -16.96 22.42 -1.44
CA CYS A 567 -17.21 22.09 -2.84
C CYS A 567 -16.98 23.32 -3.71
N ARG A 568 -16.60 23.09 -4.97
CA ARG A 568 -16.31 24.15 -5.94
C ARG A 568 -17.11 23.98 -7.21
N GLN A 569 -17.68 25.06 -7.72
CA GLN A 569 -18.39 25.09 -9.01
C GLN A 569 -17.96 26.27 -9.87
N VAL A 570 -18.10 26.10 -11.19
CA VAL A 570 -17.80 27.15 -12.18
C VAL A 570 -19.08 27.85 -12.61
N VAL A 571 -18.97 29.14 -12.91
CA VAL A 571 -20.07 29.92 -13.49
C VAL A 571 -20.16 29.63 -14.99
N LEU A 572 -21.36 29.30 -15.44
CA LEU A 572 -21.71 29.03 -16.83
C LEU A 572 -22.55 30.17 -17.42
N ASP A 573 -22.61 30.24 -18.74
CA ASP A 573 -23.58 31.07 -19.43
C ASP A 573 -24.94 30.37 -19.62
N SER A 574 -25.92 31.08 -20.19
CA SER A 574 -27.26 30.54 -20.45
C SER A 574 -27.30 29.32 -21.39
N ALA A 575 -26.23 29.04 -22.13
CA ALA A 575 -26.12 27.91 -23.05
C ALA A 575 -25.32 26.73 -22.45
N GLY A 576 -24.89 26.83 -21.18
CA GLY A 576 -24.09 25.80 -20.52
C GLY A 576 -22.61 25.80 -20.91
N ARG A 577 -22.12 26.90 -21.47
CA ARG A 577 -20.69 27.14 -21.76
C ARG A 577 -20.00 27.78 -20.55
N PHE A 578 -18.68 27.76 -20.51
CA PHE A 578 -17.95 28.53 -19.50
C PHE A 578 -18.34 30.02 -19.59
N GLY A 579 -18.66 30.61 -18.43
CA GLY A 579 -18.95 32.03 -18.32
C GLY A 579 -17.66 32.84 -18.46
N TYR A 580 -17.38 33.33 -19.66
CA TYR A 580 -16.27 34.22 -19.94
C TYR A 580 -16.71 35.68 -19.79
N PHE A 581 -16.24 36.34 -18.75
CA PHE A 581 -16.59 37.71 -18.41
C PHE A 581 -15.49 38.67 -18.84
N ASN A 582 -15.86 39.80 -19.47
CA ASN A 582 -14.88 40.82 -19.82
C ASN A 582 -14.65 41.79 -18.66
N ARG A 583 -13.49 42.47 -18.69
CA ARG A 583 -13.14 43.49 -17.71
C ARG A 583 -12.67 44.77 -18.38
N THR A 584 -13.20 45.89 -17.93
CA THR A 584 -12.82 47.25 -18.30
C THR A 584 -12.27 48.03 -17.10
N SER A 585 -12.77 47.78 -15.88
CA SER A 585 -12.25 48.29 -14.60
C SER A 585 -11.07 47.49 -14.06
N ASP A 586 -10.46 47.94 -12.97
CA ASP A 586 -9.56 47.11 -12.15
C ASP A 586 -10.30 46.35 -11.03
N LYS A 587 -11.53 46.77 -10.71
CA LYS A 587 -12.41 46.11 -9.74
C LYS A 587 -13.78 45.85 -10.35
N ILE A 588 -14.31 44.67 -10.10
CA ILE A 588 -15.66 44.25 -10.49
C ILE A 588 -16.44 43.84 -9.24
N THR A 589 -17.76 43.87 -9.34
CA THR A 589 -18.64 43.35 -8.30
C THR A 589 -19.41 42.15 -8.86
N ALA A 590 -19.34 41.02 -8.18
CA ALA A 590 -20.06 39.80 -8.53
C ALA A 590 -21.17 39.55 -7.52
N THR A 591 -22.43 39.55 -7.96
CA THR A 591 -23.62 39.40 -7.10
C THR A 591 -24.31 38.07 -7.38
N LEU A 592 -24.26 37.15 -6.42
CA LEU A 592 -24.94 35.86 -6.44
C LEU A 592 -26.36 36.01 -5.92
N MET A 593 -27.34 35.51 -6.66
CA MET A 593 -28.76 35.60 -6.34
C MET A 593 -29.43 34.24 -6.53
N LEU A 594 -30.41 33.94 -5.67
CA LEU A 594 -31.27 32.75 -5.85
C LEU A 594 -32.06 32.86 -7.16
N ASP A 595 -32.01 31.82 -8.00
CA ASP A 595 -32.79 31.79 -9.24
C ASP A 595 -34.30 31.78 -8.89
N PRO A 596 -35.10 32.77 -9.34
CA PRO A 596 -36.52 32.87 -9.02
C PRO A 596 -37.35 31.70 -9.57
N ASP A 597 -36.85 30.97 -10.57
CA ASP A 597 -37.48 29.76 -11.10
C ASP A 597 -37.14 28.50 -10.26
N SER A 598 -36.27 28.62 -9.25
CA SER A 598 -35.91 27.53 -8.35
C SER A 598 -37.05 27.26 -7.34
N ILE A 599 -37.53 26.01 -7.29
CA ILE A 599 -38.66 25.57 -6.43
C ILE A 599 -38.24 25.42 -4.95
N VAL A 600 -36.97 25.68 -4.61
CA VAL A 600 -36.41 25.40 -3.27
C VAL A 600 -36.85 26.46 -2.27
N THR A 601 -37.72 26.07 -1.33
CA THR A 601 -38.32 26.95 -0.30
C THR A 601 -37.34 27.44 0.76
N ASP A 602 -36.22 26.73 0.96
CA ASP A 602 -35.15 27.10 1.90
C ASP A 602 -33.79 26.60 1.37
N PRO A 603 -33.02 27.45 0.68
CA PRO A 603 -31.75 27.05 0.08
C PRO A 603 -30.68 26.92 1.16
N GLN A 604 -30.42 25.69 1.58
CA GLN A 604 -29.45 25.38 2.62
C GLN A 604 -28.02 25.36 2.05
N ILE A 605 -27.53 26.53 1.63
CA ILE A 605 -26.18 26.74 1.08
C ILE A 605 -25.50 27.92 1.75
N ALA A 606 -24.22 27.73 2.10
CA ALA A 606 -23.33 28.78 2.56
C ALA A 606 -22.19 28.98 1.55
N ILE A 607 -22.03 30.21 1.05
CA ILE A 607 -20.94 30.59 0.16
C ILE A 607 -19.72 30.91 1.00
N HIS A 608 -18.57 30.32 0.66
CA HIS A 608 -17.31 30.55 1.34
C HIS A 608 -16.49 31.64 0.66
N SER A 609 -16.24 31.48 -0.65
CA SER A 609 -15.46 32.44 -1.44
C SER A 609 -15.80 32.40 -2.93
N ILE A 610 -15.40 33.45 -3.65
CA ILE A 610 -15.47 33.53 -5.11
C ILE A 610 -14.13 34.04 -5.65
N ALA A 611 -13.66 33.48 -6.76
CA ALA A 611 -12.40 33.87 -7.39
C ALA A 611 -12.55 34.09 -8.90
N ALA A 612 -11.80 35.06 -9.42
CA ALA A 612 -11.71 35.37 -10.85
C ALA A 612 -10.39 34.84 -11.42
N ILE A 613 -10.47 33.81 -12.26
CA ILE A 613 -9.31 33.17 -12.89
C ILE A 613 -9.17 33.71 -14.32
N PRO A 614 -8.06 34.36 -14.68
CA PRO A 614 -7.82 34.86 -16.03
C PRO A 614 -7.86 33.72 -17.07
N VAL A 615 -8.43 33.96 -18.26
CA VAL A 615 -8.60 32.92 -19.30
C VAL A 615 -7.28 32.31 -19.73
N SER A 616 -6.16 33.04 -19.69
CA SER A 616 -4.83 32.48 -20.00
C SER A 616 -4.36 31.41 -19.01
N GLU A 617 -4.94 31.36 -17.82
CA GLU A 617 -4.60 30.40 -16.76
C GLU A 617 -5.72 29.42 -16.44
N TRP A 618 -6.94 29.68 -16.92
CA TRP A 618 -8.11 28.85 -16.70
C TRP A 618 -7.95 27.44 -17.31
N SER A 619 -8.37 26.44 -16.55
CA SER A 619 -8.59 25.08 -17.05
C SER A 619 -9.72 24.42 -16.23
N PRO A 620 -10.44 23.44 -16.81
CA PRO A 620 -11.43 22.65 -16.07
C PRO A 620 -10.83 21.90 -14.86
N GLY A 621 -9.51 21.75 -14.79
CA GLY A 621 -8.84 21.13 -13.64
C GLY A 621 -9.05 21.89 -12.32
N PHE A 622 -9.41 23.18 -12.34
CA PHE A 622 -9.69 23.95 -11.10
C PHE A 622 -10.94 23.48 -10.36
N ILE A 623 -11.89 22.88 -11.08
CA ILE A 623 -13.12 22.30 -10.52
C ILE A 623 -13.06 20.77 -10.44
N LYS A 624 -11.89 20.18 -10.72
CA LYS A 624 -11.65 18.76 -10.54
C LYS A 624 -11.05 18.52 -9.17
N ILE A 625 -11.64 17.60 -8.43
CA ILE A 625 -11.18 17.25 -7.09
C ILE A 625 -10.12 16.15 -7.14
N SER A 626 -9.16 16.18 -6.21
CA SER A 626 -8.11 15.16 -6.09
C SER A 626 -8.07 14.56 -4.69
N ARG A 627 -7.74 13.26 -4.62
CA ARG A 627 -7.50 12.53 -3.37
C ARG A 627 -6.32 13.15 -2.59
N GLN A 628 -6.51 13.34 -1.29
CA GLN A 628 -5.49 13.89 -0.39
C GLN A 628 -4.90 12.84 0.55
N HIS A 629 -5.72 12.16 1.36
CA HIS A 629 -5.26 11.08 2.25
C HIS A 629 -6.44 10.29 2.79
N VAL A 630 -6.17 9.10 3.34
CA VAL A 630 -7.16 8.30 4.06
C VAL A 630 -7.22 8.77 5.52
N MET A 631 -8.42 8.96 6.04
CA MET A 631 -8.68 9.18 7.46
C MET A 631 -9.11 7.86 8.09
N VAL A 632 -8.54 7.51 9.24
CA VAL A 632 -8.88 6.33 10.05
C VAL A 632 -9.11 6.78 11.48
N ASP A 633 -10.34 6.58 11.97
CA ASP A 633 -10.76 6.91 13.34
C ASP A 633 -10.38 8.36 13.75
N GLY A 634 -10.54 9.30 12.81
CA GLY A 634 -10.24 10.72 12.99
C GLY A 634 -8.78 11.14 12.78
N ALA A 635 -7.87 10.20 12.47
CA ALA A 635 -6.46 10.48 12.21
C ALA A 635 -6.04 10.20 10.75
N PRO A 636 -5.15 11.01 10.15
CA PRO A 636 -4.64 10.75 8.81
C PRO A 636 -3.73 9.51 8.79
N GLN A 637 -3.92 8.63 7.80
CA GLN A 637 -3.06 7.47 7.55
C GLN A 637 -2.34 7.59 6.20
N VAL A 638 -1.13 7.04 6.15
CA VAL A 638 -0.31 6.94 4.93
C VAL A 638 -0.74 5.70 4.15
N ALA A 639 -1.19 5.88 2.90
CA ALA A 639 -1.48 4.79 1.99
C ALA A 639 -0.26 4.55 1.08
N ASN A 640 0.13 3.30 0.85
CA ASN A 640 1.32 2.98 0.06
C ASN A 640 0.94 2.48 -1.33
N TYR A 641 1.72 2.86 -2.34
CA TYR A 641 1.64 2.20 -3.64
C TYR A 641 2.11 0.74 -3.53
N PRO A 642 1.60 -0.18 -4.39
CA PRO A 642 2.07 -1.55 -4.41
C PRO A 642 3.60 -1.61 -4.55
N PRO A 643 4.27 -2.51 -3.80
CA PRO A 643 5.72 -2.64 -3.88
C PRO A 643 6.10 -3.08 -5.29
N ALA A 644 7.12 -2.42 -5.84
CA ALA A 644 7.62 -2.67 -7.19
C ALA A 644 8.59 -3.87 -7.18
N LEU A 645 8.13 -5.02 -6.66
CA LEU A 645 8.91 -6.26 -6.62
C LEU A 645 9.31 -6.64 -8.06
N ASP A 646 10.61 -6.92 -8.26
CA ASP A 646 11.20 -7.24 -9.57
C ASP A 646 11.14 -6.13 -10.64
N LEU A 647 10.93 -4.88 -10.24
CA LEU A 647 11.00 -3.70 -11.13
C LEU A 647 12.18 -2.80 -10.74
N LYS A 648 12.75 -2.09 -11.73
CA LYS A 648 13.83 -1.15 -11.47
C LYS A 648 13.24 0.18 -10.99
N LYS A 649 13.46 0.50 -9.72
CA LYS A 649 13.21 1.81 -9.12
C LYS A 649 14.50 2.63 -9.13
N ILE A 650 14.43 3.88 -9.57
CA ILE A 650 15.54 4.84 -9.53
C ILE A 650 15.09 6.04 -8.70
N GLU A 651 15.65 6.16 -7.50
CA GLU A 651 15.45 7.29 -6.59
C GLU A 651 16.21 8.50 -7.15
N ILE A 652 15.50 9.59 -7.45
CA ILE A 652 16.08 10.72 -8.21
C ILE A 652 17.11 11.46 -7.37
N GLU A 653 16.92 11.51 -6.05
CA GLU A 653 17.82 12.19 -5.14
C GLU A 653 19.18 11.48 -4.96
N ASN A 654 19.32 10.24 -5.46
CA ASN A 654 20.57 9.50 -5.43
C ASN A 654 21.45 9.77 -6.68
N GLU A 655 20.97 10.51 -7.67
CA GLU A 655 21.75 10.82 -8.87
C GLU A 655 22.84 11.88 -8.58
N PRO A 656 24.03 11.77 -9.21
CA PRO A 656 25.14 12.69 -8.96
C PRO A 656 24.79 14.17 -9.22
N GLY A 657 25.00 15.03 -8.21
CA GLY A 657 24.76 16.48 -8.32
C GLY A 657 23.31 16.91 -8.05
N LEU A 658 22.43 15.97 -7.68
CA LEU A 658 21.10 16.27 -7.17
C LEU A 658 21.10 16.12 -5.64
N GLU A 659 20.49 17.09 -4.95
CA GLU A 659 20.32 17.06 -3.50
C GLU A 659 18.82 17.08 -3.16
N LYS A 660 18.46 16.39 -2.06
CA LYS A 660 17.10 16.43 -1.51
C LYS A 660 16.72 17.87 -1.17
N THR A 661 15.51 18.29 -1.54
CA THR A 661 15.01 19.61 -1.17
C THR A 661 14.73 19.68 0.33
N GLN A 662 15.07 20.82 0.95
CA GLN A 662 14.68 21.11 2.34
C GLN A 662 13.22 21.59 2.44
N LYS A 663 12.62 22.04 1.32
CA LYS A 663 11.25 22.56 1.27
C LYS A 663 10.32 21.51 0.67
N ILE A 664 9.94 20.56 1.53
CA ILE A 664 8.94 19.52 1.20
C ILE A 664 7.54 20.13 1.28
N PRO A 665 6.63 19.83 0.32
CA PRO A 665 5.25 20.29 0.40
C PRO A 665 4.55 19.92 1.71
N GLU A 666 3.67 20.79 2.22
CA GLU A 666 2.93 20.53 3.46
C GLU A 666 2.03 19.30 3.37
N SER A 667 1.51 18.99 2.17
CA SER A 667 0.67 17.82 1.92
C SER A 667 1.37 16.50 2.25
N ILE A 668 2.70 16.42 2.12
CA ILE A 668 3.47 15.20 2.40
C ILE A 668 3.73 15.08 3.90
N PHE A 669 3.15 14.05 4.54
CA PHE A 669 3.25 13.86 5.99
C PHE A 669 4.59 13.24 6.43
N ASP A 670 5.11 12.31 5.63
CA ASP A 670 6.43 11.73 5.89
C ASP A 670 7.53 12.67 5.40
N LYS A 671 8.15 13.37 6.35
CA LYS A 671 9.24 14.32 6.06
C LYS A 671 10.59 13.63 5.80
N SER A 672 10.68 12.30 5.89
CA SER A 672 11.90 11.55 5.57
C SER A 672 12.06 11.27 4.06
N VAL A 673 11.00 11.46 3.27
CA VAL A 673 10.99 11.23 1.82
C VAL A 673 12.00 12.14 1.11
N GLY A 674 12.79 11.57 0.19
CA GLY A 674 13.71 12.33 -0.66
C GLY A 674 13.00 12.89 -1.88
N LEU A 675 12.80 14.21 -1.93
CA LEU A 675 12.22 14.88 -3.10
C LEU A 675 13.21 15.82 -3.76
N VAL A 676 13.17 15.91 -5.08
CA VAL A 676 13.94 16.90 -5.86
C VAL A 676 12.98 17.88 -6.54
N SER A 677 13.18 19.17 -6.30
CA SER A 677 12.34 20.25 -6.84
C SER A 677 12.83 20.63 -8.24
N LEU A 678 11.99 20.47 -9.26
CA LEU A 678 12.30 20.85 -10.63
C LEU A 678 12.39 22.38 -10.81
N ARG A 679 11.67 23.13 -9.97
CA ARG A 679 11.69 24.60 -9.97
C ARG A 679 13.07 25.16 -9.64
N ASP A 680 13.79 24.49 -8.74
CA ASP A 680 15.10 24.92 -8.25
C ASP A 680 16.24 24.49 -9.22
N LYS A 681 15.91 23.83 -10.33
CA LYS A 681 16.82 23.26 -11.32
C LYS A 681 16.45 23.71 -12.75
N PRO A 682 16.69 24.98 -13.14
CA PRO A 682 16.35 25.47 -14.47
C PRO A 682 17.07 24.74 -15.62
N GLU A 683 18.25 24.17 -15.35
CA GLU A 683 19.01 23.31 -16.26
C GLU A 683 18.34 21.95 -16.55
N GLY A 684 17.34 21.56 -15.75
CA GLY A 684 16.67 20.27 -15.83
C GLY A 684 17.32 19.18 -14.97
N ILE A 685 16.57 18.09 -14.79
CA ILE A 685 16.96 16.93 -13.97
C ILE A 685 17.20 15.75 -14.91
N SER A 686 18.37 15.13 -14.86
CA SER A 686 18.66 13.92 -15.64
C SER A 686 18.84 12.71 -14.73
N VAL A 687 18.24 11.60 -15.13
CA VAL A 687 18.25 10.33 -14.40
C VAL A 687 18.77 9.25 -15.34
N SER A 688 19.79 8.52 -14.89
CA SER A 688 20.43 7.46 -15.69
C SER A 688 20.06 6.07 -15.19
N GLY A 689 19.95 5.10 -16.10
CA GLY A 689 19.62 3.73 -15.73
C GLY A 689 20.03 2.72 -16.79
N LYS A 690 20.04 1.44 -16.39
CA LYS A 690 20.38 0.30 -17.24
C LYS A 690 19.30 -0.79 -17.13
N VAL A 691 18.89 -1.37 -18.26
CA VAL A 691 17.94 -2.48 -18.30
C VAL A 691 18.67 -3.83 -18.43
N ILE A 692 18.07 -4.92 -17.92
CA ILE A 692 18.70 -6.25 -17.94
C ILE A 692 18.67 -6.86 -19.35
N GLN A 693 17.61 -6.60 -20.12
CA GLN A 693 17.43 -7.06 -21.49
C GLN A 693 16.84 -5.93 -22.35
N PRO A 694 17.24 -5.81 -23.63
CA PRO A 694 16.62 -4.90 -24.59
C PRO A 694 15.13 -5.16 -24.74
N GLY A 695 14.31 -4.12 -24.86
CA GLY A 695 12.87 -4.28 -25.03
C GLY A 695 12.08 -2.98 -24.96
N ASN A 696 10.76 -3.13 -24.85
CA ASN A 696 9.81 -2.04 -24.71
C ASN A 696 9.52 -1.75 -23.24
N PHE A 697 9.65 -0.49 -22.84
CA PHE A 697 9.49 -0.06 -21.46
C PHE A 697 8.51 1.12 -21.34
N ILE A 698 7.83 1.16 -20.20
CA ILE A 698 7.00 2.27 -19.75
C ILE A 698 7.70 2.89 -18.54
N PHE A 699 7.90 4.20 -18.59
CA PHE A 699 8.44 4.97 -17.47
C PHE A 699 7.29 5.55 -16.67
N ILE A 700 7.33 5.33 -15.35
CA ILE A 700 6.36 5.89 -14.41
C ILE A 700 7.13 6.81 -13.45
N THR A 701 6.76 8.08 -13.44
CA THR A 701 7.36 9.07 -12.53
C THR A 701 6.45 9.29 -11.32
N HIS A 702 7.02 9.16 -10.13
CA HIS A 702 6.37 9.53 -8.88
C HIS A 702 6.67 11.00 -8.54
N TYR A 703 5.63 11.76 -8.23
CA TYR A 703 5.71 13.22 -8.09
C TYR A 703 4.72 13.77 -7.06
N ALA A 704 5.00 14.98 -6.57
CA ALA A 704 4.05 15.78 -5.79
C ALA A 704 3.83 17.14 -6.45
N GLN A 705 2.57 17.60 -6.50
CA GLN A 705 2.15 18.88 -7.11
C GLN A 705 0.82 19.37 -6.51
N PRO A 706 0.85 19.98 -5.32
CA PRO A 706 -0.38 20.41 -4.65
C PRO A 706 -0.91 21.77 -5.15
N PHE A 707 -0.22 22.48 -6.05
CA PHE A 707 -0.55 23.89 -6.33
C PHE A 707 -1.24 24.16 -7.67
N HIS A 708 -1.08 23.27 -8.65
CA HIS A 708 -1.55 23.53 -10.02
C HIS A 708 -2.53 22.44 -10.49
N PRO A 709 -3.58 22.81 -11.25
CA PRO A 709 -4.54 21.85 -11.81
C PRO A 709 -3.89 20.79 -12.69
N GLU A 710 -3.14 21.22 -13.70
CA GLU A 710 -2.31 20.41 -14.58
C GLU A 710 -1.39 21.32 -15.39
N PHE A 711 -0.25 20.80 -15.84
CA PHE A 711 0.58 21.44 -16.86
C PHE A 711 1.45 20.40 -17.56
N LYS A 712 2.15 20.83 -18.62
CA LYS A 712 3.06 19.97 -19.40
C LYS A 712 4.51 20.28 -19.09
N ILE A 713 5.33 19.24 -19.04
CA ILE A 713 6.78 19.32 -18.91
C ILE A 713 7.39 18.55 -20.06
N ASP A 714 8.33 19.17 -20.74
CA ASP A 714 9.11 18.51 -21.78
C ASP A 714 10.09 17.51 -21.16
N ILE A 715 10.19 16.35 -21.79
CA ILE A 715 11.13 15.30 -21.40
C ILE A 715 11.90 14.79 -22.62
N THR A 716 13.08 14.25 -22.39
CA THR A 716 13.86 13.53 -23.42
C THR A 716 14.38 12.22 -22.86
N VAL A 717 14.14 11.13 -23.59
CA VAL A 717 14.69 9.80 -23.29
C VAL A 717 15.76 9.49 -24.32
N ASN A 718 17.01 9.36 -23.91
CA ASN A 718 18.11 8.94 -24.76
C ASN A 718 18.46 7.49 -24.44
N SER A 719 18.36 6.56 -25.39
CA SER A 719 18.84 5.18 -25.23
C SER A 719 19.85 4.85 -26.31
N SER A 720 21.09 4.56 -25.89
CA SER A 720 22.21 4.19 -26.76
C SER A 720 22.35 5.07 -28.03
N GLY A 721 22.11 6.38 -27.90
CA GLY A 721 22.23 7.38 -28.97
C GLY A 721 20.93 7.70 -29.73
N GLN A 722 19.84 6.99 -29.49
CA GLN A 722 18.50 7.35 -30.00
C GLN A 722 17.78 8.25 -29.00
N VAL A 723 17.36 9.44 -29.46
CA VAL A 723 16.66 10.43 -28.61
C VAL A 723 15.18 10.45 -28.95
N PHE A 724 14.35 10.15 -27.95
CA PHE A 724 12.90 10.26 -27.99
C PHE A 724 12.47 11.50 -27.22
N ASN A 725 11.76 12.41 -27.90
CA ASN A 725 11.16 13.57 -27.26
C ASN A 725 9.76 13.22 -26.78
N GLY A 726 9.41 13.69 -25.60
CA GLY A 726 8.10 13.44 -25.01
C GLY A 726 7.65 14.55 -24.07
N THR A 727 6.55 14.28 -23.39
CA THR A 727 5.98 15.17 -22.37
C THR A 727 5.50 14.38 -21.16
N LEU A 728 5.64 14.99 -19.98
CA LEU A 728 5.03 14.58 -18.72
C LEU A 728 3.85 15.51 -18.42
N HIS A 729 2.70 14.97 -18.02
CA HIS A 729 1.47 15.74 -17.78
C HIS A 729 1.04 15.59 -16.31
N PRO A 730 1.79 16.16 -15.34
CA PRO A 730 1.43 16.06 -13.93
C PRO A 730 0.12 16.81 -13.63
N LYS A 731 -0.84 16.09 -13.07
CA LYS A 731 -2.12 16.61 -12.55
C LYS A 731 -1.97 17.06 -11.10
N HIS A 732 -2.94 17.82 -10.61
CA HIS A 732 -3.04 18.22 -9.22
C HIS A 732 -2.95 16.99 -8.29
N CYS A 733 -1.89 16.97 -7.49
CA CYS A 733 -1.56 15.89 -6.58
C CYS A 733 -1.33 16.45 -5.17
N PRO A 734 -2.41 16.56 -4.37
CA PRO A 734 -2.34 16.90 -2.97
C PRO A 734 -2.16 15.66 -2.07
N SER A 735 -1.91 14.49 -2.66
CA SER A 735 -1.71 13.23 -1.92
C SER A 735 -0.57 13.37 -0.92
N ASN A 736 -0.75 12.78 0.28
CA ASN A 736 0.26 12.76 1.33
C ASN A 736 1.44 11.83 1.05
N VAL A 737 1.31 10.96 0.06
CA VAL A 737 2.38 10.12 -0.45
C VAL A 737 2.88 10.55 -1.83
N GLY A 738 2.05 11.22 -2.62
CA GLY A 738 2.37 11.60 -4.00
C GLY A 738 1.60 10.79 -5.05
N CYS A 739 1.81 11.13 -6.31
CA CYS A 739 1.08 10.58 -7.45
C CYS A 739 2.02 9.98 -8.48
N ARG A 740 1.53 9.04 -9.28
CA ARG A 740 2.26 8.44 -10.40
C ARG A 740 1.71 8.93 -11.73
N VAL A 741 2.59 9.21 -12.68
CA VAL A 741 2.23 9.57 -14.06
C VAL A 741 3.15 8.88 -15.06
N THR A 742 2.59 8.46 -16.19
CA THR A 742 3.35 7.86 -17.29
C THR A 742 3.91 8.92 -18.23
N LEU A 743 5.11 8.65 -18.75
CA LEU A 743 5.71 9.45 -19.80
C LEU A 743 5.01 9.18 -21.14
N LYS A 744 4.86 10.22 -21.97
CA LYS A 744 4.28 10.10 -23.31
C LYS A 744 5.20 10.71 -24.35
N ASP A 745 5.34 10.09 -25.51
CA ASP A 745 6.01 10.70 -26.66
C ASP A 745 5.18 11.85 -27.26
N LEU A 746 5.70 12.51 -28.30
CA LEU A 746 4.99 13.60 -28.99
C LEU A 746 3.71 13.15 -29.72
N GLN A 747 3.54 11.86 -29.96
CA GLN A 747 2.36 11.23 -30.57
C GLN A 747 1.36 10.72 -29.52
N GLY A 748 1.72 10.74 -28.23
CA GLY A 748 0.91 10.28 -27.11
C GLY A 748 1.12 8.81 -26.71
N ASN A 749 2.09 8.10 -27.30
CA ASN A 749 2.43 6.72 -26.93
C ASN A 749 3.22 6.71 -25.61
N THR A 750 2.97 5.70 -24.77
CA THR A 750 3.62 5.54 -23.45
C THR A 750 4.78 4.55 -23.44
N VAL A 751 5.02 3.88 -24.57
CA VAL A 751 6.00 2.80 -24.71
C VAL A 751 7.25 3.33 -25.41
N PHE A 752 8.41 3.09 -24.80
CA PHE A 752 9.71 3.54 -25.28
C PHE A 752 10.63 2.33 -25.47
N PRO A 753 11.26 2.16 -26.65
CA PRO A 753 12.25 1.11 -26.86
C PRO A 753 13.57 1.48 -26.17
N VAL A 754 14.09 0.56 -25.35
CA VAL A 754 15.37 0.71 -24.62
C VAL A 754 16.26 -0.48 -24.92
N VAL A 755 17.51 -0.21 -25.31
CA VAL A 755 18.45 -1.27 -25.71
C VAL A 755 19.30 -1.73 -24.53
N ASP A 756 20.03 -0.82 -23.89
CA ASP A 756 20.89 -1.15 -22.74
C ASP A 756 20.84 -0.04 -21.68
N ASP A 757 21.55 1.05 -21.94
CA ASP A 757 21.56 2.26 -21.12
C ASP A 757 20.51 3.26 -21.59
N PHE A 758 20.00 4.05 -20.64
CA PHE A 758 19.17 5.20 -20.94
C PHE A 758 19.46 6.38 -20.02
N VAL A 759 19.19 7.58 -20.54
CA VAL A 759 19.18 8.84 -19.80
C VAL A 759 17.84 9.51 -20.02
N LEU A 760 17.10 9.73 -18.94
CA LEU A 760 15.83 10.45 -18.93
C LEU A 760 16.07 11.86 -18.37
N THR A 761 15.78 12.89 -19.16
CA THR A 761 15.92 14.29 -18.75
C THR A 761 14.56 14.97 -18.66
N PHE A 762 14.24 15.53 -17.49
CA PHE A 762 13.13 16.44 -17.24
C PHE A 762 13.61 17.87 -17.45
N LYS A 763 13.01 18.62 -18.39
CA LYS A 763 13.41 20.02 -18.58
C LYS A 763 12.92 20.90 -17.43
N GLY A 764 13.78 21.80 -16.95
CA GLY A 764 13.46 22.73 -15.87
C GLY A 764 12.32 23.68 -16.22
N ASN A 765 11.50 24.03 -15.22
CA ASN A 765 10.43 25.02 -15.36
C ASN A 765 10.37 25.90 -14.10
N PRO A 766 10.87 27.16 -14.14
CA PRO A 766 10.96 28.00 -12.95
C PRO A 766 9.60 28.54 -12.45
N ASP A 767 8.57 28.47 -13.28
CA ASP A 767 7.24 29.02 -13.02
C ASP A 767 6.28 28.01 -12.40
N LYS A 768 6.66 26.72 -12.35
CA LYS A 768 5.79 25.63 -11.90
C LYS A 768 6.41 24.85 -10.76
N HIS A 769 5.59 24.59 -9.76
CA HIS A 769 5.98 23.80 -8.59
C HIS A 769 5.77 22.30 -8.83
N LEU A 770 6.87 21.58 -9.11
CA LEU A 770 6.87 20.12 -9.20
C LEU A 770 8.02 19.53 -8.39
N TRP A 771 7.70 18.54 -7.56
CA TRP A 771 8.66 17.72 -6.85
C TRP A 771 8.65 16.31 -7.42
N LEU A 772 9.83 15.77 -7.71
CA LEU A 772 10.03 14.42 -8.23
C LEU A 772 10.65 13.55 -7.14
N ASP A 773 10.18 12.32 -7.02
CA ASP A 773 10.64 11.33 -6.03
C ASP A 773 11.48 10.25 -6.72
N TYR A 774 10.83 9.38 -7.49
CA TYR A 774 11.49 8.30 -8.22
C TYR A 774 10.90 8.04 -9.60
N VAL A 775 11.65 7.30 -10.42
CA VAL A 775 11.20 6.73 -11.68
C VAL A 775 11.19 5.21 -11.60
N LEU A 776 10.05 4.60 -11.95
CA LEU A 776 9.96 3.16 -12.18
C LEU A 776 10.13 2.88 -13.68
N VAL A 777 10.96 1.89 -13.98
CA VAL A 777 11.18 1.38 -15.33
C VAL A 777 10.49 0.03 -15.44
N VAL A 778 9.39 -0.01 -16.20
CA VAL A 778 8.47 -1.16 -16.24
C VAL A 778 8.47 -1.78 -17.64
N PRO A 779 8.84 -3.07 -17.81
CA PRO A 779 8.66 -3.76 -19.09
C PRO A 779 7.18 -3.74 -19.52
N GLU A 780 6.90 -3.52 -20.80
CA GLU A 780 5.52 -3.42 -21.34
C GLU A 780 4.61 -4.57 -20.86
N GLY A 781 5.08 -5.82 -20.93
CA GLY A 781 4.32 -7.00 -20.50
C GLY A 781 4.11 -7.15 -18.98
N LYS A 782 4.82 -6.36 -18.15
CA LYS A 782 4.67 -6.32 -16.69
C LYS A 782 3.84 -5.13 -16.20
N PHE A 783 3.47 -4.21 -17.08
CA PHE A 783 2.67 -3.05 -16.70
C PHE A 783 1.25 -3.49 -16.31
N LYS A 784 0.80 -3.01 -15.14
CA LYS A 784 -0.56 -3.17 -14.63
C LYS A 784 -1.06 -1.82 -14.17
N GLU A 785 -2.33 -1.52 -14.43
CA GLU A 785 -2.94 -0.25 -14.02
C GLU A 785 -2.88 -0.04 -12.50
N SER A 786 -2.87 -1.14 -11.72
CA SER A 786 -2.68 -1.11 -10.26
C SER A 786 -1.36 -0.48 -9.81
N LEU A 787 -0.36 -0.36 -10.70
CA LEU A 787 0.88 0.37 -10.41
C LEU A 787 0.69 1.88 -10.43
N MET A 788 -0.39 2.39 -11.03
CA MET A 788 -0.68 3.82 -11.13
C MET A 788 -1.53 4.34 -9.97
N THR A 789 -2.15 3.44 -9.21
CA THR A 789 -3.06 3.75 -8.10
C THR A 789 -2.43 3.40 -6.75
N GLU A 790 -2.75 4.18 -5.72
CA GLU A 790 -2.40 3.84 -4.33
C GLU A 790 -3.00 2.47 -3.97
N GLY A 791 -2.24 1.65 -3.23
CA GLY A 791 -2.69 0.33 -2.81
C GLY A 791 -3.82 0.40 -1.77
N PRO A 792 -4.60 -0.69 -1.61
CA PRO A 792 -5.60 -0.77 -0.56
C PRO A 792 -4.96 -0.73 0.83
N VAL A 793 -5.70 -0.22 1.81
CA VAL A 793 -5.25 -0.16 3.21
C VAL A 793 -5.38 -1.55 3.82
N SER A 794 -4.29 -2.05 4.39
CA SER A 794 -4.28 -3.35 5.07
C SER A 794 -5.12 -3.30 6.35
N ASN A 795 -5.97 -4.31 6.53
CA ASN A 795 -6.68 -4.59 7.78
C ASN A 795 -6.04 -5.74 8.56
N VAL A 796 -4.91 -6.28 8.10
CA VAL A 796 -4.28 -7.47 8.68
C VAL A 796 -3.86 -7.25 10.14
N ASP A 797 -3.20 -6.14 10.46
CA ASP A 797 -2.75 -5.88 11.83
C ASP A 797 -3.94 -5.69 12.78
N ARG A 798 -4.93 -4.88 12.38
CA ARG A 798 -6.18 -4.71 13.13
C ARG A 798 -6.94 -6.03 13.30
N TYR A 799 -6.97 -6.87 12.27
CA TYR A 799 -7.58 -8.20 12.31
C TYR A 799 -6.87 -9.11 13.30
N ARG A 800 -5.53 -9.16 13.29
CA ARG A 800 -4.75 -9.92 14.26
C ARG A 800 -4.98 -9.40 15.68
N ASP A 801 -5.07 -8.08 15.86
CA ASP A 801 -5.21 -7.46 17.18
C ASP A 801 -6.62 -7.56 17.75
N GLU A 802 -7.68 -7.55 16.91
CA GLU A 802 -9.08 -7.68 17.34
C GLU A 802 -9.60 -9.13 17.31
N CYS A 803 -9.32 -9.88 16.25
CA CYS A 803 -9.80 -11.26 16.06
C CYS A 803 -8.80 -12.33 16.52
N GLY A 804 -7.51 -12.01 16.62
CA GLY A 804 -6.47 -12.97 17.01
C GLY A 804 -6.29 -13.14 18.52
N ARG A 805 -7.05 -12.41 19.35
CA ARG A 805 -7.05 -12.58 20.81
C ARG A 805 -7.57 -13.96 21.18
N ASP A 806 -7.17 -14.44 22.36
CA ASP A 806 -7.63 -15.72 22.94
C ASP A 806 -7.58 -16.87 21.93
N HIS A 807 -6.45 -17.04 21.24
CA HIS A 807 -6.25 -18.14 20.29
C HIS A 807 -7.30 -18.16 19.16
N TYR A 808 -7.70 -17.00 18.66
CA TYR A 808 -8.72 -16.85 17.61
C TYR A 808 -10.08 -17.44 18.00
N PHE A 809 -10.34 -17.61 19.30
CA PHE A 809 -11.65 -17.95 19.81
C PHE A 809 -12.56 -16.73 19.73
N ILE A 810 -13.72 -16.87 19.10
CA ILE A 810 -14.63 -15.76 18.83
C ILE A 810 -15.96 -16.01 19.54
N ASP A 811 -16.25 -15.21 20.57
CA ASP A 811 -17.54 -15.23 21.25
C ASP A 811 -18.63 -14.57 20.36
N PRO A 812 -19.64 -15.33 19.89
CA PRO A 812 -20.70 -14.80 19.04
C PRO A 812 -21.44 -13.58 19.62
N ASN A 813 -21.50 -13.43 20.95
CA ASN A 813 -22.26 -12.37 21.61
C ASN A 813 -21.42 -11.12 21.91
N ASN A 814 -20.08 -11.23 21.92
CA ASN A 814 -19.17 -10.17 22.35
C ASN A 814 -18.07 -9.90 21.31
N THR A 815 -18.42 -9.88 20.02
CA THR A 815 -17.48 -9.67 18.91
C THR A 815 -17.76 -8.35 18.20
N SER A 816 -16.71 -7.60 17.85
CA SER A 816 -16.82 -6.35 17.07
C SER A 816 -17.40 -6.61 15.67
N GLU A 817 -18.11 -5.62 15.12
CA GLU A 817 -18.64 -5.72 13.75
C GLU A 817 -17.51 -5.89 12.72
N PHE A 818 -16.39 -5.19 12.92
CA PHE A 818 -15.18 -5.34 12.11
C PHE A 818 -14.69 -6.79 12.10
N CYS A 819 -14.57 -7.41 13.28
CA CYS A 819 -14.07 -8.77 13.36
C CYS A 819 -15.04 -9.77 12.73
N ARG A 820 -16.35 -9.62 12.96
CA ARG A 820 -17.39 -10.45 12.35
C ARG A 820 -17.39 -10.36 10.82
N ASN A 821 -17.24 -9.16 10.26
CA ASN A 821 -17.14 -8.95 8.81
C ASN A 821 -15.83 -9.52 8.24
N SER A 822 -14.71 -9.35 8.95
CA SER A 822 -13.42 -9.91 8.53
C SER A 822 -13.45 -11.44 8.48
N ILE A 823 -14.06 -12.08 9.47
CA ILE A 823 -14.24 -13.54 9.49
C ILE A 823 -15.13 -13.99 8.33
N PHE A 824 -16.21 -13.24 8.02
CA PHE A 824 -17.02 -13.53 6.84
C PHE A 824 -16.16 -13.53 5.57
N THR A 825 -15.40 -12.47 5.30
CA THR A 825 -14.56 -12.34 4.11
C THR A 825 -13.53 -13.47 4.01
N VAL A 826 -12.80 -13.74 5.09
CA VAL A 826 -11.73 -14.76 5.13
C VAL A 826 -12.29 -16.17 4.94
N THR A 827 -13.36 -16.52 5.68
CA THR A 827 -13.92 -17.88 5.64
C THR A 827 -14.67 -18.16 4.33
N THR A 828 -15.38 -17.18 3.77
CA THR A 828 -16.08 -17.36 2.49
C THR A 828 -15.13 -17.39 1.31
N GLN A 829 -13.99 -16.70 1.38
CA GLN A 829 -12.92 -16.87 0.40
C GLN A 829 -12.38 -18.29 0.42
N PHE A 830 -12.01 -18.80 1.60
CA PHE A 830 -11.44 -20.14 1.77
C PHE A 830 -12.41 -21.23 1.31
N ASN A 831 -13.68 -21.15 1.73
CA ASN A 831 -14.70 -22.14 1.41
C ASN A 831 -15.36 -21.94 0.01
N ASN A 832 -14.93 -20.93 -0.75
CA ASN A 832 -15.53 -20.51 -2.02
C ASN A 832 -17.06 -20.29 -1.93
N GLY A 833 -17.50 -19.61 -0.87
CA GLY A 833 -18.91 -19.32 -0.58
C GLY A 833 -19.32 -19.68 0.85
N ALA A 834 -20.63 -19.67 1.10
CA ALA A 834 -21.21 -20.05 2.39
C ALA A 834 -21.47 -21.58 2.51
N LEU A 835 -21.48 -22.08 3.74
CA LEU A 835 -21.72 -23.49 4.06
C LEU A 835 -23.21 -23.75 4.36
N LYS A 836 -23.69 -24.96 4.09
CA LYS A 836 -25.09 -25.35 4.36
C LYS A 836 -25.30 -25.63 5.85
N CYS A 837 -26.43 -25.18 6.41
CA CYS A 837 -26.77 -25.42 7.82
C CYS A 837 -26.86 -26.91 8.18
N LEU A 838 -27.53 -27.73 7.37
CA LEU A 838 -27.75 -29.16 7.66
C LEU A 838 -28.39 -29.43 9.04
N CYS A 839 -29.31 -28.56 9.50
CA CYS A 839 -30.06 -28.78 10.73
C CYS A 839 -30.97 -30.00 10.60
N ASN A 840 -30.95 -30.89 11.59
CA ASN A 840 -31.80 -32.05 11.62
C ASN A 840 -33.26 -31.61 11.83
N ALA A 841 -34.12 -31.88 10.85
CA ALA A 841 -35.52 -31.42 10.87
C ALA A 841 -36.33 -31.97 12.07
N LEU A 842 -35.91 -33.11 12.65
CA LEU A 842 -36.57 -33.70 13.80
C LEU A 842 -36.02 -33.18 15.13
N GLY A 843 -34.72 -32.92 15.23
CA GLY A 843 -34.08 -32.47 16.48
C GLY A 843 -33.96 -30.95 16.63
N SER A 844 -34.06 -30.18 15.54
CA SER A 844 -34.08 -28.72 15.57
C SER A 844 -35.50 -28.16 15.63
N LYS A 845 -35.66 -26.98 16.24
CA LYS A 845 -36.91 -26.20 16.23
C LYS A 845 -37.21 -25.64 14.83
N LYS A 846 -36.18 -25.35 14.03
CA LYS A 846 -36.23 -24.80 12.67
C LYS A 846 -35.08 -25.37 11.83
N VAL A 847 -35.26 -25.43 10.51
CA VAL A 847 -34.21 -25.90 9.56
C VAL A 847 -33.13 -24.86 9.24
N ARG A 848 -33.34 -23.60 9.66
CA ARG A 848 -32.36 -22.51 9.54
C ARG A 848 -31.43 -22.49 10.76
N CYS A 849 -30.16 -22.21 10.52
CA CYS A 849 -29.14 -22.01 11.56
C CYS A 849 -28.79 -20.53 11.69
N GLU A 850 -28.03 -20.21 12.74
CA GLU A 850 -27.42 -18.89 12.90
C GLU A 850 -26.45 -18.59 11.76
N LYS A 851 -26.46 -17.35 11.25
CA LYS A 851 -25.61 -16.95 10.10
C LYS A 851 -24.12 -17.03 10.43
N PHE A 852 -23.75 -16.72 11.67
CA PHE A 852 -22.38 -16.80 12.18
C PHE A 852 -22.22 -18.13 12.93
N GLY A 853 -21.21 -18.93 12.57
CA GLY A 853 -20.90 -20.22 13.23
C GLY A 853 -21.84 -21.39 12.88
N GLY A 854 -23.08 -21.13 12.45
CA GLY A 854 -23.97 -22.15 11.91
C GLY A 854 -24.67 -23.03 12.94
N GLN A 855 -24.80 -22.57 14.18
CA GLN A 855 -25.51 -23.31 15.23
C GLN A 855 -27.00 -23.43 14.92
N CYS A 856 -27.55 -24.65 14.96
CA CYS A 856 -28.99 -24.88 14.82
C CYS A 856 -29.70 -24.69 16.16
N GLU A 857 -30.93 -24.20 16.11
CA GLU A 857 -31.77 -24.00 17.30
C GLU A 857 -32.33 -25.36 17.77
N CYS A 858 -31.63 -26.04 18.68
CA CYS A 858 -32.01 -27.39 19.11
C CYS A 858 -33.26 -27.41 19.98
N LYS A 859 -34.02 -28.51 19.90
CA LYS A 859 -35.09 -28.83 20.85
C LYS A 859 -34.49 -29.12 22.22
N ASP A 860 -35.34 -29.07 23.25
CA ASP A 860 -34.92 -29.31 24.62
C ASP A 860 -34.25 -30.69 24.72
N HIS A 861 -33.10 -30.74 25.38
CA HIS A 861 -32.29 -31.96 25.57
C HIS A 861 -31.71 -32.60 24.30
N VAL A 862 -31.83 -31.96 23.13
CA VAL A 862 -31.07 -32.29 21.91
C VAL A 862 -29.80 -31.45 21.89
N ILE A 863 -28.68 -32.00 21.42
CA ILE A 863 -27.38 -31.32 21.38
C ILE A 863 -26.76 -31.34 19.99
N GLY A 864 -25.79 -30.46 19.80
CA GLY A 864 -24.92 -30.44 18.66
C GLY A 864 -25.21 -29.35 17.65
N ARG A 865 -24.22 -29.07 16.77
CA ARG A 865 -24.39 -28.02 15.75
C ARG A 865 -25.60 -28.27 14.86
N LYS A 866 -25.85 -29.54 14.49
CA LYS A 866 -26.98 -29.96 13.65
C LYS A 866 -28.21 -30.44 14.44
N CYS A 867 -28.13 -30.50 15.77
CA CYS A 867 -29.19 -31.04 16.63
C CYS A 867 -29.59 -32.47 16.27
N ASP A 868 -28.63 -33.37 16.09
CA ASP A 868 -28.82 -34.73 15.60
C ASP A 868 -28.59 -35.82 16.65
N ASP A 869 -28.31 -35.46 17.91
CA ASP A 869 -28.15 -36.41 19.01
C ASP A 869 -28.80 -35.91 20.31
N CYS A 870 -29.11 -36.82 21.23
CA CYS A 870 -29.56 -36.47 22.57
C CYS A 870 -28.37 -36.03 23.43
N ARG A 871 -28.60 -35.04 24.30
CA ARG A 871 -27.65 -34.67 25.37
C ARG A 871 -27.43 -35.88 26.27
N GLU A 872 -26.22 -36.00 26.82
CA GLU A 872 -25.87 -37.04 27.78
C GLU A 872 -26.89 -37.13 28.94
N GLY A 873 -27.27 -38.36 29.32
CA GLY A 873 -28.35 -38.63 30.28
C GLY A 873 -29.78 -38.59 29.70
N TYR A 874 -29.93 -38.46 28.39
CA TYR A 874 -31.22 -38.53 27.68
C TYR A 874 -31.16 -39.52 26.50
N TYR A 875 -32.30 -40.11 26.15
CA TYR A 875 -32.42 -41.13 25.09
C TYR A 875 -33.66 -40.94 24.21
N GLY A 876 -33.67 -41.60 23.06
CA GLY A 876 -34.85 -41.70 22.20
C GLY A 876 -34.98 -40.56 21.20
N PHE A 877 -33.87 -40.16 20.57
CA PHE A 877 -33.87 -39.15 19.50
C PHE A 877 -34.98 -39.45 18.47
N PRO A 878 -35.81 -38.46 18.07
CA PRO A 878 -35.64 -37.02 18.30
C PRO A 878 -36.26 -36.46 19.58
N ASP A 879 -37.11 -37.22 20.29
CA ASP A 879 -37.80 -36.75 21.49
C ASP A 879 -37.06 -37.23 22.74
N CYS A 880 -35.93 -36.60 23.02
CA CYS A 880 -34.99 -36.99 24.07
C CYS A 880 -35.64 -36.96 25.47
N LYS A 881 -35.73 -38.14 26.10
CA LYS A 881 -36.29 -38.34 27.44
C LYS A 881 -35.19 -38.59 28.45
N LYS A 882 -35.34 -38.05 29.66
CA LYS A 882 -34.39 -38.27 30.75
C LYS A 882 -34.31 -39.75 31.11
N CYS A 883 -33.10 -40.25 31.30
CA CYS A 883 -32.86 -41.62 31.71
C CYS A 883 -33.21 -41.84 33.18
N ASN A 884 -33.76 -43.01 33.50
CA ASN A 884 -34.15 -43.39 34.85
C ASN A 884 -33.26 -44.52 35.37
N CYS A 885 -31.98 -44.21 35.52
CA CYS A 885 -30.95 -45.18 35.86
C CYS A 885 -30.31 -44.86 37.21
N PRO A 886 -29.76 -45.88 37.93
CA PRO A 886 -28.90 -45.68 39.08
C PRO A 886 -27.80 -44.65 38.79
N GLU A 887 -27.27 -43.99 39.83
CA GLU A 887 -26.37 -42.82 39.71
C GLU A 887 -25.11 -43.06 38.85
N LYS A 888 -24.70 -44.33 38.70
CA LYS A 888 -23.51 -44.79 37.96
C LYS A 888 -23.84 -45.61 36.71
N ALA A 889 -25.11 -45.71 36.35
CA ALA A 889 -25.57 -46.46 35.18
C ALA A 889 -26.00 -45.49 34.08
N SER A 890 -25.45 -45.68 32.88
CA SER A 890 -25.91 -44.95 31.69
C SER A 890 -27.10 -45.69 31.07
N CYS A 891 -27.85 -44.97 30.26
CA CYS A 891 -28.94 -45.54 29.48
C CYS A 891 -28.50 -45.74 28.04
N ASP A 892 -29.02 -46.77 27.39
CA ASP A 892 -28.91 -46.88 25.94
C ASP A 892 -29.56 -45.66 25.28
N ARG A 893 -28.83 -44.98 24.40
CA ARG A 893 -29.29 -43.73 23.75
C ARG A 893 -30.53 -43.91 22.86
N ARG A 894 -30.89 -45.14 22.50
CA ARG A 894 -32.05 -45.46 21.67
C ARG A 894 -33.19 -46.10 22.47
N THR A 895 -32.91 -47.04 23.36
CA THR A 895 -33.92 -47.81 24.10
C THR A 895 -34.21 -47.23 25.48
N GLY A 896 -33.26 -46.51 26.08
CA GLY A 896 -33.36 -45.96 27.43
C GLY A 896 -33.24 -46.99 28.54
N GLU A 897 -32.93 -48.24 28.18
CA GLU A 897 -32.65 -49.29 29.16
C GLU A 897 -31.36 -48.97 29.89
N CYS A 898 -31.39 -49.12 31.22
CA CYS A 898 -30.22 -48.88 32.04
C CYS A 898 -29.23 -50.00 31.82
N MET A 899 -28.08 -49.62 31.29
CA MET A 899 -26.98 -50.52 31.08
C MET A 899 -25.93 -50.17 32.13
N CYS A 900 -25.50 -51.20 32.85
CA CYS A 900 -24.24 -51.08 33.56
C CYS A 900 -23.15 -50.80 32.50
N PRO A 901 -22.21 -49.90 32.80
CA PRO A 901 -21.04 -49.73 31.95
C PRO A 901 -20.38 -51.10 31.65
N PRO A 902 -19.84 -51.32 30.44
CA PRO A 902 -19.29 -52.61 30.03
C PRO A 902 -18.44 -53.28 31.12
N ASN A 903 -18.58 -54.60 31.28
CA ASN A 903 -17.83 -55.41 32.25
C ASN A 903 -17.93 -55.01 33.73
N THR A 904 -18.92 -54.22 34.12
CA THR A 904 -19.21 -53.95 35.53
C THR A 904 -20.33 -54.86 36.05
N GLU A 905 -20.33 -55.12 37.36
CA GLU A 905 -21.35 -55.86 38.09
C GLU A 905 -21.66 -55.16 39.43
N GLY A 906 -22.69 -55.63 40.15
CA GLY A 906 -23.22 -54.96 41.35
C GLY A 906 -24.56 -54.26 41.10
N GLU A 907 -25.31 -53.95 42.15
CA GLU A 907 -26.64 -53.31 42.02
C GLU A 907 -26.57 -51.85 41.53
N ASN A 908 -25.41 -51.20 41.69
CA ASN A 908 -25.12 -49.86 41.19
C ASN A 908 -23.96 -49.87 40.18
N CYS A 909 -23.67 -51.02 39.57
CA CYS A 909 -22.60 -51.18 38.58
C CYS A 909 -21.25 -50.66 39.12
N GLU A 910 -20.94 -50.97 40.37
CA GLU A 910 -19.86 -50.31 41.12
C GLU A 910 -18.54 -51.09 41.18
N ARG A 911 -18.51 -52.31 40.63
CA ARG A 911 -17.34 -53.19 40.66
C ARG A 911 -17.10 -53.85 39.32
N CYS A 912 -15.83 -54.14 39.01
CA CYS A 912 -15.46 -54.88 37.82
C CYS A 912 -15.83 -56.35 37.93
N LYS A 913 -16.28 -56.95 36.82
CA LYS A 913 -16.41 -58.41 36.71
C LYS A 913 -15.02 -59.06 36.80
N PRO A 914 -14.90 -60.34 37.17
CA PRO A 914 -13.62 -61.05 37.13
C PRO A 914 -12.98 -61.00 35.74
N ASN A 915 -11.64 -60.94 35.69
CA ASN A 915 -10.82 -60.77 34.49
C ASN A 915 -11.03 -59.42 33.79
N THR A 916 -11.46 -58.40 34.53
CA THR A 916 -11.60 -57.02 34.03
C THR A 916 -11.05 -56.03 35.06
N TYR A 917 -10.69 -54.82 34.62
CA TYR A 917 -9.98 -53.83 35.41
C TYR A 917 -10.37 -52.38 35.06
N ALA A 918 -9.82 -51.43 35.82
CA ALA A 918 -9.92 -49.98 35.64
C ALA A 918 -11.37 -49.47 35.59
N TYR A 919 -12.08 -49.64 36.71
CA TYR A 919 -13.45 -49.17 36.87
C TYR A 919 -13.59 -47.67 36.55
N ASP A 920 -14.40 -47.36 35.54
CA ASP A 920 -14.85 -46.03 35.19
C ASP A 920 -16.37 -45.92 35.35
N VAL A 921 -16.84 -44.78 35.86
CA VAL A 921 -18.27 -44.53 36.14
C VAL A 921 -19.10 -44.45 34.86
N ASN A 922 -18.51 -44.02 33.75
CA ASN A 922 -19.18 -43.88 32.45
C ASN A 922 -18.86 -45.06 31.52
N ASP A 923 -17.59 -45.49 31.48
CA ASP A 923 -17.08 -46.45 30.47
C ASP A 923 -16.93 -47.89 30.97
N GLY A 924 -17.03 -48.10 32.29
CA GLY A 924 -17.03 -49.43 32.91
C GLY A 924 -15.64 -50.00 33.11
N CYS A 925 -15.50 -51.31 32.95
CA CYS A 925 -14.24 -52.02 33.11
C CYS A 925 -13.79 -52.59 31.76
N TRP A 926 -12.48 -52.69 31.58
CA TRP A 926 -11.91 -53.33 30.40
C TRP A 926 -11.50 -54.75 30.70
N GLU A 927 -11.62 -55.64 29.71
CA GLU A 927 -11.13 -57.00 29.86
C GLU A 927 -9.61 -56.98 30.05
N CYS A 928 -9.14 -57.77 31.01
CA CYS A 928 -7.71 -57.97 31.25
C CYS A 928 -7.00 -58.47 30.00
N GLY A 929 -7.64 -59.35 29.23
CA GLY A 929 -7.07 -59.87 27.97
C GLY A 929 -5.76 -60.64 28.15
N CYS A 930 -5.42 -61.08 29.36
CA CYS A 930 -4.16 -61.79 29.63
C CYS A 930 -4.03 -63.05 28.77
N HIS A 931 -2.92 -63.18 28.06
CA HIS A 931 -2.63 -64.33 27.24
C HIS A 931 -2.34 -65.54 28.13
N PRO A 932 -3.09 -66.65 28.02
CA PRO A 932 -2.96 -67.80 28.92
C PRO A 932 -1.55 -68.40 28.97
N GLU A 933 -0.81 -68.32 27.86
CA GLU A 933 0.55 -68.86 27.75
C GLU A 933 1.64 -67.89 28.23
N GLY A 934 1.33 -66.60 28.34
CA GLY A 934 2.31 -65.58 28.73
C GLY A 934 2.24 -65.16 30.19
N VAL A 935 1.23 -65.60 30.95
CA VAL A 935 1.10 -65.34 32.40
C VAL A 935 1.43 -66.54 33.26
N ASN A 936 1.85 -66.30 34.51
CA ASN A 936 2.12 -67.36 35.48
C ASN A 936 0.95 -67.56 36.46
N GLY A 937 -0.14 -68.19 35.99
CA GLY A 937 -1.18 -68.78 36.86
C GLY A 937 -2.53 -68.06 36.96
N THR A 938 -2.63 -66.74 36.75
CA THR A 938 -3.91 -66.00 36.81
C THR A 938 -4.13 -65.15 35.56
N LEU A 939 -5.37 -65.15 35.05
CA LEU A 939 -5.84 -64.27 33.98
C LEU A 939 -6.42 -62.95 34.52
N GLN A 940 -6.56 -62.84 35.84
CA GLN A 940 -6.85 -61.57 36.49
C GLN A 940 -5.59 -60.73 36.49
N CYS A 941 -5.71 -59.57 35.85
CA CYS A 941 -4.73 -58.50 35.83
C CYS A 941 -4.90 -57.59 37.04
N ASP A 942 -3.96 -56.67 37.21
CA ASP A 942 -4.07 -55.61 38.21
C ASP A 942 -5.35 -54.77 38.03
N GLU A 943 -6.10 -54.54 39.12
CA GLU A 943 -7.43 -53.94 39.07
C GLU A 943 -7.44 -52.46 38.63
N GLU A 944 -6.31 -51.76 38.72
CA GLU A 944 -6.20 -50.35 38.29
C GLU A 944 -5.50 -50.22 36.94
N THR A 945 -4.38 -50.90 36.74
CA THR A 945 -3.52 -50.72 35.56
C THR A 945 -3.83 -51.69 34.43
N GLY A 946 -4.46 -52.82 34.73
CA GLY A 946 -4.75 -53.86 33.74
C GLY A 946 -3.57 -54.69 33.32
N ASN A 947 -2.43 -54.52 34.00
CA ASN A 947 -1.22 -55.25 33.70
C ASN A 947 -1.37 -56.69 34.15
N CYS A 948 -1.18 -57.60 33.20
CA CYS A 948 -1.12 -59.02 33.45
C CYS A 948 0.25 -59.37 34.04
N HIS A 949 0.29 -60.41 34.89
CA HIS A 949 1.52 -60.85 35.52
C HIS A 949 2.31 -61.73 34.55
N CYS A 950 3.13 -61.08 33.70
CA CYS A 950 3.87 -61.75 32.63
C CYS A 950 4.96 -62.68 33.16
N ARG A 951 5.24 -63.72 32.37
CA ARG A 951 6.40 -64.60 32.54
C ARG A 951 7.69 -63.85 32.16
N GLU A 952 8.82 -64.40 32.58
CA GLU A 952 10.14 -63.87 32.24
C GLU A 952 10.31 -63.78 30.72
N ASN A 953 10.85 -62.66 30.22
CA ASN A 953 11.05 -62.32 28.80
C ASN A 953 9.76 -62.16 27.95
N VAL A 954 8.58 -62.25 28.58
CA VAL A 954 7.28 -61.93 27.97
C VAL A 954 6.86 -60.53 28.46
N ALA A 955 6.38 -59.70 27.55
CA ALA A 955 5.98 -58.33 27.85
C ALA A 955 4.64 -57.98 27.20
N GLY A 956 4.26 -56.71 27.35
CA GLY A 956 2.95 -56.19 26.95
C GLY A 956 1.93 -56.32 28.07
N ARG A 957 0.94 -55.42 28.09
CA ARG A 957 -0.13 -55.37 29.10
C ARG A 957 -0.83 -56.71 29.26
N THR A 958 -1.04 -57.41 28.16
CA THR A 958 -1.71 -58.72 28.08
C THR A 958 -0.75 -59.91 28.09
N CYS A 959 0.57 -59.70 28.16
CA CYS A 959 1.57 -60.77 28.11
C CYS A 959 1.46 -61.66 26.86
N ASN A 960 1.11 -61.10 25.71
CA ASN A 960 0.90 -61.83 24.46
C ASN A 960 2.10 -61.75 23.49
N ALA A 961 3.16 -61.05 23.88
CA ALA A 961 4.32 -60.81 23.02
C ALA A 961 5.61 -60.96 23.82
N CYS A 962 6.71 -61.20 23.11
CA CYS A 962 8.02 -61.15 23.71
C CYS A 962 8.42 -59.73 24.09
N GLN A 963 9.25 -59.61 25.13
CA GLN A 963 9.88 -58.35 25.48
C GLN A 963 10.74 -57.85 24.30
N PRO A 964 10.86 -56.52 24.05
CA PRO A 964 11.77 -56.01 23.05
C PRO A 964 13.17 -56.61 23.19
N GLY A 965 13.74 -57.04 22.06
CA GLY A 965 14.99 -57.81 22.03
C GLY A 965 14.82 -59.32 22.18
N PHE A 966 13.59 -59.84 22.22
CA PHE A 966 13.29 -61.27 22.24
C PHE A 966 12.26 -61.67 21.18
N HIS A 967 12.34 -62.90 20.67
CA HIS A 967 11.46 -63.46 19.64
C HIS A 967 10.95 -64.86 20.00
N ASP A 968 10.01 -65.43 19.24
CA ASP A 968 9.41 -66.78 19.42
C ASP A 968 8.45 -66.92 20.61
N PHE A 969 7.41 -66.08 20.70
CA PHE A 969 6.35 -66.23 21.71
C PHE A 969 5.65 -67.61 21.59
N PRO A 970 5.34 -68.33 22.70
CA PRO A 970 5.43 -67.94 24.11
C PRO A 970 6.79 -68.22 24.80
N HIS A 971 7.80 -68.68 24.06
CA HIS A 971 9.11 -69.08 24.58
C HIS A 971 10.21 -68.10 24.14
N CYS A 972 10.08 -66.86 24.59
CA CYS A 972 10.87 -65.73 24.13
C CYS A 972 12.40 -65.91 24.30
N GLN A 973 13.12 -65.92 23.18
CA GLN A 973 14.58 -66.04 23.07
C GLN A 973 15.20 -64.72 22.66
N GLU A 974 16.38 -64.39 23.20
CA GLU A 974 17.07 -63.13 22.94
C GLU A 974 17.58 -63.06 21.49
N CYS A 975 17.34 -61.92 20.84
CA CYS A 975 17.81 -61.63 19.49
C CYS A 975 19.28 -61.18 19.49
N ASP A 976 20.02 -61.56 18.45
CA ASP A 976 21.42 -61.19 18.27
C ASP A 976 21.53 -59.90 17.43
N CYS A 977 21.09 -58.77 17.99
CA CYS A 977 21.10 -57.46 17.33
C CYS A 977 21.96 -56.44 18.08
N ASP A 978 22.62 -55.53 17.36
CA ASP A 978 23.36 -54.42 17.96
C ASP A 978 22.38 -53.31 18.41
N PRO A 979 22.20 -53.10 19.74
CA PRO A 979 21.22 -52.16 20.26
C PRO A 979 21.45 -50.71 19.81
N ARG A 980 22.69 -50.37 19.42
CA ARG A 980 23.02 -49.01 18.97
C ARG A 980 22.36 -48.67 17.63
N GLY A 981 22.25 -49.69 16.78
CA GLY A 981 21.73 -49.55 15.42
C GLY A 981 20.30 -49.99 15.23
N THR A 982 19.68 -50.58 16.25
CA THR A 982 18.28 -51.00 16.19
C THR A 982 17.32 -49.98 16.80
N THR A 983 16.07 -49.98 16.35
CA THR A 983 14.98 -49.22 16.97
C THR A 983 14.61 -49.76 18.37
N GLU A 984 13.70 -49.12 19.10
CA GLU A 984 13.29 -49.55 20.46
C GLU A 984 12.77 -51.01 20.52
N GLY A 985 12.23 -51.54 19.41
CA GLY A 985 11.81 -52.94 19.32
C GLY A 985 12.97 -53.95 19.27
N ILE A 986 14.18 -53.48 18.94
CA ILE A 986 15.42 -54.24 18.71
C ILE A 986 15.31 -55.23 17.53
N CYS A 987 14.41 -56.21 17.63
CA CYS A 987 14.15 -57.21 16.61
C CYS A 987 12.64 -57.44 16.46
N ASP A 988 12.27 -58.01 15.32
CA ASP A 988 10.93 -58.51 15.10
C ASP A 988 10.66 -59.74 15.98
N ALA A 989 9.55 -59.69 16.72
CA ALA A 989 9.21 -60.69 17.74
C ALA A 989 8.84 -62.07 17.17
N ASP A 990 8.58 -62.19 15.86
CA ASP A 990 8.22 -63.44 15.20
C ASP A 990 9.36 -64.01 14.35
N THR A 991 10.15 -63.15 13.71
CA THR A 991 11.16 -63.55 12.71
C THR A 991 12.60 -63.49 13.22
N ALA A 992 12.84 -62.84 14.36
CA ALA A 992 14.16 -62.51 14.89
C ALA A 992 14.98 -61.53 14.03
N ASP A 993 14.38 -60.95 12.98
CA ASP A 993 15.06 -59.99 12.12
C ASP A 993 15.31 -58.67 12.87
N CYS A 994 16.54 -58.17 12.83
CA CYS A 994 16.89 -56.93 13.53
C CYS A 994 16.27 -55.71 12.86
N LEU A 995 15.63 -54.85 13.65
CA LEU A 995 14.93 -53.67 13.19
C LEU A 995 15.87 -52.48 13.13
N CYS A 996 16.63 -52.35 12.05
CA CYS A 996 17.65 -51.31 11.91
C CYS A 996 17.04 -49.90 11.81
N LYS A 997 17.71 -48.92 12.44
CA LYS A 997 17.42 -47.49 12.27
C LYS A 997 17.78 -47.04 10.85
N ASP A 998 17.17 -45.96 10.37
CA ASP A 998 17.24 -45.51 8.96
C ASP A 998 18.62 -45.51 8.30
N ASN A 999 19.66 -45.05 9.01
CA ASN A 999 21.02 -44.93 8.46
C ASN A 999 21.91 -46.13 8.83
N VAL A 1000 21.33 -47.22 9.29
CA VAL A 1000 22.02 -48.43 9.74
C VAL A 1000 21.63 -49.58 8.84
N GLU A 1001 22.62 -50.38 8.46
CA GLU A 1001 22.48 -51.57 7.64
C GLU A 1001 23.21 -52.76 8.28
N GLY A 1002 22.98 -53.95 7.71
CA GLY A 1002 23.53 -55.21 8.21
C GLY A 1002 22.48 -56.07 8.89
N LEU A 1003 22.70 -57.39 8.88
CA LEU A 1003 21.75 -58.39 9.42
C LEU A 1003 21.52 -58.23 10.93
N VAL A 1004 22.49 -57.64 11.64
CA VAL A 1004 22.45 -57.38 13.07
C VAL A 1004 22.48 -55.88 13.40
N CYS A 1005 22.28 -55.02 12.39
CA CYS A 1005 22.27 -53.56 12.53
C CYS A 1005 23.54 -52.95 13.16
N ASP A 1006 24.71 -53.48 12.84
CA ASP A 1006 26.01 -53.06 13.40
C ASP A 1006 26.81 -52.12 12.47
N VAL A 1007 26.33 -51.88 11.24
CA VAL A 1007 27.05 -51.12 10.20
C VAL A 1007 26.28 -49.87 9.79
N CYS A 1008 26.98 -48.76 9.58
CA CYS A 1008 26.36 -47.55 9.02
C CYS A 1008 26.19 -47.69 7.50
N GLY A 1009 24.99 -47.36 7.01
CA GLY A 1009 24.66 -47.35 5.58
C GLY A 1009 25.50 -46.35 4.77
N GLU A 1010 25.58 -46.55 3.46
CA GLU A 1010 26.34 -45.65 2.57
C GLU A 1010 25.97 -44.18 2.77
N GLY A 1011 26.98 -43.33 2.95
CA GLY A 1011 26.75 -41.91 3.20
C GLY A 1011 26.51 -41.56 4.67
N SER A 1012 26.75 -42.47 5.62
CA SER A 1012 26.63 -42.20 7.06
C SER A 1012 27.80 -42.79 7.87
N PHE A 1013 27.95 -42.35 9.13
CA PHE A 1013 29.04 -42.75 10.03
C PHE A 1013 28.63 -42.61 11.49
N ASN A 1014 29.44 -43.15 12.41
CA ASN A 1014 29.25 -43.04 13.86
C ASN A 1014 27.95 -43.65 14.38
N ILE A 1015 27.89 -44.99 14.43
CA ILE A 1015 26.76 -45.70 15.04
C ILE A 1015 26.66 -45.36 16.54
N ASP A 1016 25.53 -44.79 16.95
CA ASP A 1016 25.25 -44.31 18.30
C ASP A 1016 23.82 -44.66 18.70
N GLU A 1017 23.66 -45.23 19.90
CA GLU A 1017 22.36 -45.59 20.46
C GLU A 1017 21.44 -44.38 20.62
N ASN A 1018 22.01 -43.20 20.89
CA ASN A 1018 21.26 -41.95 21.09
C ASN A 1018 20.96 -41.21 19.78
N ASP A 1019 21.51 -41.65 18.64
CA ASP A 1019 21.13 -41.11 17.33
C ASP A 1019 19.82 -41.79 16.89
N PRO A 1020 18.71 -41.05 16.69
CA PRO A 1020 17.44 -41.63 16.29
C PRO A 1020 17.50 -42.29 14.90
N LYS A 1021 18.47 -41.93 14.05
CA LYS A 1021 18.74 -42.60 12.77
C LYS A 1021 19.86 -43.63 12.87
N GLY A 1022 20.45 -43.81 14.05
CA GLY A 1022 21.49 -44.78 14.39
C GLY A 1022 22.87 -44.33 13.92
N CYS A 1023 23.01 -43.95 12.67
CA CYS A 1023 24.23 -43.34 12.14
C CYS A 1023 23.98 -41.90 11.67
N THR A 1024 24.99 -41.06 11.84
CA THR A 1024 24.97 -39.67 11.41
C THR A 1024 25.30 -39.57 9.91
N SER A 1025 24.48 -38.88 9.11
CA SER A 1025 24.76 -38.68 7.68
C SER A 1025 26.01 -37.83 7.43
N CYS A 1026 26.79 -38.18 6.40
CA CYS A 1026 27.96 -37.46 5.94
C CYS A 1026 27.59 -36.07 5.41
N PHE A 1027 28.33 -35.05 5.83
CA PHE A 1027 28.25 -33.71 5.27
C PHE A 1027 29.64 -33.25 4.83
N CYS A 1028 29.86 -33.20 3.51
CA CYS A 1028 31.15 -32.81 2.93
C CYS A 1028 31.01 -31.77 1.81
N SER A 1029 29.95 -30.94 1.84
CA SER A 1029 29.73 -29.87 0.86
C SER A 1029 29.83 -30.34 -0.60
N ASN A 1030 29.20 -31.48 -0.92
CA ASN A 1030 29.23 -32.16 -2.22
C ASN A 1030 30.63 -32.55 -2.73
N ARG A 1031 31.64 -32.67 -1.86
CA ARG A 1031 32.99 -33.13 -2.23
C ARG A 1031 33.16 -34.65 -2.16
N THR A 1032 32.47 -35.30 -1.22
CA THR A 1032 32.51 -36.75 -1.00
C THR A 1032 31.27 -37.17 -0.20
N ASN A 1033 30.85 -38.42 -0.33
CA ASN A 1033 29.84 -39.04 0.53
C ASN A 1033 30.45 -40.03 1.52
N THR A 1034 31.78 -40.17 1.54
CA THR A 1034 32.49 -41.06 2.48
C THR A 1034 33.08 -40.24 3.61
N CYS A 1035 32.68 -40.52 4.84
CA CYS A 1035 33.19 -39.88 6.04
C CYS A 1035 33.33 -40.90 7.18
N TYR A 1036 34.16 -40.59 8.18
CA TYR A 1036 34.46 -41.47 9.31
C TYR A 1036 34.55 -40.67 10.61
N SER A 1037 34.29 -41.32 11.74
CA SER A 1037 34.38 -40.67 13.06
C SER A 1037 35.80 -40.15 13.29
N SER A 1038 35.90 -38.90 13.73
CA SER A 1038 37.17 -38.25 14.02
C SER A 1038 37.80 -38.83 15.30
N ARG A 1039 39.13 -38.86 15.37
CA ARG A 1039 39.89 -39.22 16.59
C ARG A 1039 40.23 -38.01 17.47
N LEU A 1040 39.62 -36.86 17.20
CA LEU A 1040 39.83 -35.63 17.97
C LEU A 1040 39.07 -35.70 19.31
N TYR A 1041 39.67 -35.16 20.37
CA TYR A 1041 39.06 -35.02 21.69
C TYR A 1041 38.56 -33.58 21.89
N ARG A 1042 37.44 -33.43 22.60
CA ARG A 1042 36.88 -32.11 22.95
C ARG A 1042 37.56 -31.58 24.21
N ASN A 1043 37.74 -30.27 24.30
CA ASN A 1043 38.22 -29.59 25.50
C ASN A 1043 37.10 -28.71 26.06
N THR A 1044 37.05 -28.56 27.38
CA THR A 1044 36.05 -27.71 28.05
C THR A 1044 36.54 -26.27 28.09
N ILE A 1045 35.66 -25.32 27.76
CA ILE A 1045 35.91 -23.89 27.91
C ILE A 1045 35.16 -23.45 29.17
N PHE A 1046 35.88 -22.92 30.15
CA PHE A 1046 35.32 -22.35 31.37
C PHE A 1046 36.04 -21.02 31.65
N ASP A 1047 35.40 -19.92 31.25
CA ASP A 1047 35.90 -18.56 31.45
C ASP A 1047 34.74 -17.62 31.82
N LEU A 1048 34.79 -17.05 33.03
CA LEU A 1048 33.80 -16.11 33.57
C LEU A 1048 34.27 -14.65 33.50
N ASN A 1049 35.35 -14.35 32.77
CA ASN A 1049 35.83 -12.98 32.55
C ASN A 1049 35.12 -12.32 31.36
N ASP A 1050 34.95 -11.00 31.41
CA ASP A 1050 34.51 -10.16 30.27
C ASP A 1050 33.14 -10.52 29.66
N TRP A 1051 32.25 -11.16 30.44
CA TRP A 1051 30.84 -11.31 30.06
C TRP A 1051 30.16 -9.94 30.05
N SER A 1052 29.21 -9.76 29.13
CA SER A 1052 28.40 -8.54 29.02
C SER A 1052 26.92 -8.86 29.04
N VAL A 1053 26.09 -7.82 29.14
CA VAL A 1053 24.64 -7.95 29.22
C VAL A 1053 24.00 -7.26 28.04
N VAL A 1054 23.06 -7.94 27.41
CA VAL A 1054 22.27 -7.40 26.30
C VAL A 1054 20.79 -7.57 26.59
N THR A 1055 20.00 -6.66 26.04
CA THR A 1055 18.54 -6.79 25.98
C THR A 1055 18.17 -7.17 24.56
N ILE A 1056 17.37 -8.23 24.42
CA ILE A 1056 16.99 -8.76 23.12
C ILE A 1056 15.48 -8.61 22.97
N GLN A 1057 15.03 -7.94 21.90
CA GLN A 1057 13.62 -7.92 21.52
C GLN A 1057 13.37 -8.81 20.30
N LEU A 1058 12.50 -9.79 20.50
CA LEU A 1058 12.08 -10.75 19.50
C LEU A 1058 10.95 -10.17 18.61
N LYS A 1059 11.32 -9.47 17.52
CA LYS A 1059 10.41 -8.99 16.44
C LYS A 1059 10.68 -9.79 15.15
N GLN A 1060 10.23 -9.33 13.97
CA GLN A 1060 10.58 -9.96 12.68
C GLN A 1060 12.12 -10.05 12.42
N VAL A 1061 12.93 -9.31 13.19
CA VAL A 1061 14.40 -9.38 13.27
C VAL A 1061 14.79 -9.36 14.76
N LEU A 1062 15.94 -9.97 15.12
CA LEU A 1062 16.53 -9.86 16.46
C LEU A 1062 17.10 -8.45 16.67
N ASP A 1063 16.46 -7.67 17.52
CA ASP A 1063 16.93 -6.34 17.93
C ASP A 1063 17.73 -6.49 19.22
N ILE A 1064 19.06 -6.36 19.11
CA ILE A 1064 20.01 -6.58 20.19
C ILE A 1064 20.57 -5.23 20.61
N THR A 1065 20.32 -4.84 21.86
CA THR A 1065 20.84 -3.60 22.44
C THR A 1065 21.79 -3.93 23.58
N GLU A 1066 23.05 -3.48 23.49
CA GLU A 1066 24.00 -3.57 24.60
C GLU A 1066 23.58 -2.65 25.74
N GLN A 1067 23.63 -3.17 26.97
CA GLN A 1067 23.25 -2.42 28.16
C GLN A 1067 24.48 -2.13 29.03
N PRO A 1068 24.66 -0.90 29.52
CA PRO A 1068 25.70 -0.56 30.49
C PRO A 1068 25.28 -1.04 31.89
N ALA A 1069 25.30 -2.35 32.11
CA ALA A 1069 25.00 -2.97 33.41
C ALA A 1069 26.26 -3.61 33.99
N GLU A 1070 26.54 -3.37 35.29
CA GLU A 1070 27.67 -4.00 35.99
C GLU A 1070 27.31 -5.44 36.37
N ILE A 1071 28.12 -6.40 35.92
CA ILE A 1071 27.98 -7.82 36.32
C ILE A 1071 28.68 -8.03 37.66
N GLU A 1072 27.94 -8.53 38.65
CA GLU A 1072 28.49 -8.97 39.93
C GLU A 1072 29.29 -10.25 39.74
N LYS A 1073 30.61 -10.20 39.99
CA LYS A 1073 31.48 -11.38 39.88
C LYS A 1073 31.80 -11.99 41.24
N GLN A 1074 31.59 -13.29 41.37
CA GLN A 1074 32.01 -14.11 42.51
C GLN A 1074 33.03 -15.17 42.06
N VAL A 1075 33.53 -15.98 43.00
CA VAL A 1075 34.62 -16.95 42.75
C VAL A 1075 34.27 -17.92 41.62
N ASP A 1076 33.03 -18.42 41.61
CA ASP A 1076 32.56 -19.43 40.66
C ASP A 1076 31.24 -19.02 39.96
N SER A 1077 30.83 -17.74 40.00
CA SER A 1077 29.57 -17.31 39.38
C SER A 1077 29.57 -15.84 38.95
N ILE A 1078 28.78 -15.53 37.93
CA ILE A 1078 28.42 -14.16 37.54
C ILE A 1078 26.95 -13.88 37.87
N GLY A 1079 26.62 -12.64 38.20
CA GLY A 1079 25.26 -12.25 38.56
C GLY A 1079 24.87 -10.87 38.06
N ILE A 1080 23.56 -10.63 37.95
CA ILE A 1080 23.00 -9.34 37.58
C ILE A 1080 21.79 -8.99 38.45
N ASP A 1081 21.72 -7.71 38.84
CA ASP A 1081 20.54 -7.11 39.44
C ASP A 1081 19.57 -6.65 38.35
N LEU A 1082 18.39 -7.26 38.34
CA LEU A 1082 17.34 -7.05 37.34
C LEU A 1082 16.31 -6.01 37.79
N THR A 1083 16.47 -5.44 38.99
CA THR A 1083 15.59 -4.38 39.53
C THR A 1083 15.92 -2.98 39.02
N ALA A 1084 17.04 -2.81 38.33
CA ALA A 1084 17.43 -1.54 37.72
C ALA A 1084 16.37 -1.05 36.72
N GLU A 1085 16.05 0.25 36.77
CA GLU A 1085 14.97 0.86 35.97
C GLU A 1085 15.17 0.69 34.45
N SER A 1086 16.42 0.57 33.98
CA SER A 1086 16.76 0.32 32.57
C SER A 1086 16.54 -1.13 32.11
N LEU A 1087 16.50 -2.10 33.02
CA LEU A 1087 16.38 -3.54 32.75
C LEU A 1087 15.03 -4.12 33.19
N ALA A 1088 14.31 -3.42 34.06
CA ALA A 1088 13.00 -3.82 34.55
C ALA A 1088 12.04 -4.07 33.37
N LYS A 1089 11.37 -5.23 33.38
CA LYS A 1089 10.40 -5.68 32.36
C LYS A 1089 10.99 -5.91 30.96
N GLN A 1090 12.32 -5.99 30.81
CA GLN A 1090 12.96 -6.35 29.54
C GLN A 1090 13.48 -7.79 29.54
N GLN A 1091 13.65 -8.37 28.34
CA GLN A 1091 14.30 -9.68 28.15
C GLN A 1091 15.82 -9.52 28.14
N VAL A 1092 16.45 -9.82 29.27
CA VAL A 1092 17.89 -9.68 29.52
C VAL A 1092 18.61 -11.01 29.30
N TYR A 1093 19.79 -10.95 28.67
CA TYR A 1093 20.67 -12.06 28.37
C TYR A 1093 22.13 -11.76 28.75
N PHE A 1094 22.84 -12.78 29.24
CA PHE A 1094 24.29 -12.82 29.33
C PHE A 1094 24.90 -13.10 27.96
N SER A 1095 25.81 -12.25 27.50
CA SER A 1095 26.54 -12.41 26.25
C SER A 1095 27.93 -12.98 26.50
N ALA A 1096 28.23 -14.11 25.86
CA ALA A 1096 29.48 -14.82 26.06
C ALA A 1096 30.68 -14.09 25.43
N PRO A 1097 31.85 -14.08 26.09
CA PRO A 1097 33.06 -13.40 25.61
C PRO A 1097 33.79 -14.18 24.50
N SER A 1098 34.81 -13.54 23.92
CA SER A 1098 35.58 -14.09 22.79
C SER A 1098 36.14 -15.53 22.93
N PRO A 1099 36.49 -16.07 24.13
CA PRO A 1099 36.88 -17.48 24.27
C PRO A 1099 35.84 -18.48 23.73
N TYR A 1100 34.55 -18.14 23.85
CA TYR A 1100 33.44 -18.98 23.39
C TYR A 1100 33.15 -18.83 21.89
N LEU A 1101 33.73 -17.83 21.22
CA LEU A 1101 33.37 -17.40 19.85
C LEU A 1101 34.39 -17.85 18.77
N GLY A 1102 34.10 -17.59 17.49
CA GLY A 1102 34.93 -17.97 16.34
C GLY A 1102 34.64 -19.38 15.83
N ASN A 1103 35.64 -20.05 15.24
CA ASN A 1103 35.45 -21.39 14.69
C ASN A 1103 35.31 -22.43 15.80
N LYS A 1104 34.09 -22.95 15.97
CA LYS A 1104 33.68 -23.92 16.99
C LYS A 1104 33.10 -25.20 16.38
N LEU A 1105 33.51 -25.55 15.15
CA LEU A 1105 33.09 -26.80 14.49
C LEU A 1105 33.39 -28.06 15.32
N THR A 1106 34.47 -28.05 16.10
CA THR A 1106 34.85 -29.16 16.99
C THR A 1106 33.89 -29.34 18.18
N SER A 1107 33.04 -28.34 18.46
CA SER A 1107 32.01 -28.40 19.50
C SER A 1107 30.71 -29.06 19.03
N PHE A 1108 30.55 -29.38 17.73
CA PHE A 1108 29.39 -30.09 17.21
C PHE A 1108 29.18 -31.43 17.95
N GLY A 1109 27.97 -31.66 18.46
CA GLY A 1109 27.61 -32.81 19.29
C GLY A 1109 28.17 -32.78 20.72
N GLY A 1110 28.83 -31.68 21.15
CA GLY A 1110 29.19 -31.41 22.54
C GLY A 1110 28.03 -30.78 23.31
N SER A 1111 28.25 -30.41 24.58
CA SER A 1111 27.24 -29.78 25.43
C SER A 1111 27.65 -28.38 25.88
N LEU A 1112 26.67 -27.47 25.91
CA LEU A 1112 26.74 -26.21 26.63
C LEU A 1112 25.96 -26.38 27.93
N SER A 1113 26.63 -26.31 29.08
CA SER A 1113 26.03 -26.50 30.39
C SER A 1113 26.25 -25.28 31.27
N TYR A 1114 25.23 -24.91 32.07
CA TYR A 1114 25.25 -23.76 32.97
C TYR A 1114 24.23 -23.96 34.10
N THR A 1115 24.49 -23.40 35.29
CA THR A 1115 23.53 -23.44 36.41
C THR A 1115 22.94 -22.06 36.65
N LEU A 1116 21.61 -21.95 36.70
CA LEU A 1116 20.91 -20.69 36.99
C LEU A 1116 20.31 -20.68 38.39
N PHE A 1117 20.50 -19.57 39.09
CA PHE A 1117 19.83 -19.24 40.35
C PHE A 1117 19.10 -17.90 40.23
N CYS A 1118 17.77 -17.94 40.26
CA CYS A 1118 16.93 -16.76 40.07
C CYS A 1118 16.07 -16.46 41.30
N THR A 1119 15.97 -15.20 41.71
CA THR A 1119 15.09 -14.76 42.79
C THR A 1119 13.92 -13.91 42.25
N THR A 1120 12.71 -14.07 42.79
CA THR A 1120 11.49 -13.39 42.31
C THR A 1120 10.84 -12.53 43.40
N GLY A 1121 10.16 -11.45 42.99
CA GLY A 1121 9.19 -10.74 43.84
C GLY A 1121 7.92 -11.54 44.13
N VAL A 1122 7.10 -11.09 45.09
CA VAL A 1122 5.86 -11.76 45.55
C VAL A 1122 4.82 -11.79 44.42
N SER A 1123 4.68 -12.95 43.76
CA SER A 1123 3.75 -13.25 42.63
C SER A 1123 4.10 -12.55 41.31
N ALA A 1124 4.49 -13.31 40.28
CA ALA A 1124 4.70 -12.81 38.92
C ALA A 1124 4.40 -13.89 37.86
N ASP A 1125 3.82 -13.47 36.74
CA ASP A 1125 3.63 -14.29 35.54
C ASP A 1125 4.98 -14.61 34.88
N HIS A 1126 5.05 -15.75 34.19
CA HIS A 1126 6.24 -16.20 33.48
C HIS A 1126 6.48 -15.35 32.23
N LEU A 1127 7.72 -14.85 32.07
CA LEU A 1127 8.17 -14.25 30.82
C LEU A 1127 8.63 -15.38 29.90
N SER A 1128 8.26 -15.32 28.63
CA SER A 1128 8.64 -16.32 27.64
C SER A 1128 9.78 -15.81 26.74
N GLY A 1129 10.62 -16.69 26.19
CA GLY A 1129 11.84 -16.34 25.46
C GLY A 1129 12.84 -17.51 25.38
N PRO A 1130 13.76 -17.54 24.38
CA PRO A 1130 14.75 -18.59 24.21
C PRO A 1130 15.78 -18.57 25.34
N ASP A 1131 16.19 -19.75 25.78
CA ASP A 1131 17.17 -19.93 26.86
C ASP A 1131 18.60 -19.72 26.37
N VAL A 1132 18.90 -20.21 25.17
CA VAL A 1132 20.19 -20.02 24.50
C VAL A 1132 19.96 -19.53 23.08
N ILE A 1133 20.70 -18.50 22.67
CA ILE A 1133 20.72 -18.04 21.28
C ILE A 1133 22.17 -18.13 20.78
N ILE A 1134 22.37 -18.78 19.63
CA ILE A 1134 23.67 -18.80 18.95
C ILE A 1134 23.56 -18.10 17.60
N SER A 1135 24.54 -17.27 17.26
CA SER A 1135 24.53 -16.45 16.04
C SER A 1135 25.82 -16.60 15.26
N GLY A 1136 25.74 -16.72 13.94
CA GLY A 1136 26.91 -16.85 13.06
C GLY A 1136 26.52 -16.83 11.59
N ASN A 1137 27.39 -16.28 10.73
CA ASN A 1137 27.18 -16.22 9.28
C ASN A 1137 25.79 -15.67 8.83
N GLY A 1138 25.25 -14.69 9.57
CA GLY A 1138 23.93 -14.09 9.29
C GLY A 1138 22.71 -14.93 9.72
N LEU A 1139 22.93 -16.06 10.41
CA LEU A 1139 21.87 -16.91 10.96
C LEU A 1139 21.82 -16.81 12.49
N HIS A 1140 20.61 -16.90 13.03
CA HIS A 1140 20.35 -16.91 14.47
C HIS A 1140 19.53 -18.13 14.84
N LEU A 1141 20.06 -18.96 15.73
CA LEU A 1141 19.44 -20.21 16.14
C LEU A 1141 19.06 -20.13 17.62
N LEU A 1142 17.81 -20.47 17.89
CA LEU A 1142 17.17 -20.34 19.19
C LEU A 1142 17.01 -21.72 19.82
N HIS A 1143 17.42 -21.87 21.07
CA HIS A 1143 17.18 -23.04 21.89
C HIS A 1143 16.32 -22.68 23.09
N TYR A 1144 15.46 -23.61 23.48
CA TYR A 1144 14.56 -23.49 24.60
C TYR A 1144 14.63 -24.75 25.44
N SER A 1145 14.84 -24.60 26.74
CA SER A 1145 15.00 -25.66 27.70
C SER A 1145 13.64 -26.25 28.09
N LEU A 1146 13.59 -27.58 28.25
CA LEU A 1146 12.41 -28.29 28.73
C LEU A 1146 12.08 -27.98 30.19
N GLU A 1147 13.12 -27.75 30.99
CA GLU A 1147 13.00 -27.41 32.40
C GLU A 1147 13.20 -25.91 32.58
N LEU A 1148 12.17 -25.24 33.11
CA LEU A 1148 12.28 -23.84 33.51
C LEU A 1148 13.01 -23.74 34.85
N PRO A 1149 13.86 -22.71 35.07
CA PRO A 1149 14.50 -22.50 36.36
C PRO A 1149 13.45 -22.35 37.46
N ARG A 1150 13.65 -23.01 38.59
CA ARG A 1150 12.77 -22.86 39.75
C ARG A 1150 13.15 -21.61 40.54
N ALA A 1151 12.17 -20.83 40.99
CA ALA A 1151 12.43 -19.66 41.80
C ALA A 1151 13.12 -20.04 43.12
N ASN A 1152 14.20 -19.33 43.47
CA ASN A 1152 15.02 -19.53 44.66
C ASN A 1152 15.72 -20.90 44.78
N ILE A 1153 15.83 -21.67 43.68
CA ILE A 1153 16.52 -22.97 43.65
C ILE A 1153 17.48 -22.98 42.45
N GLY A 1154 18.72 -23.40 42.67
CA GLY A 1154 19.69 -23.60 41.58
C GLY A 1154 19.22 -24.70 40.64
N THR A 1155 19.13 -24.40 39.34
CA THR A 1155 18.67 -25.33 38.31
C THR A 1155 19.80 -25.56 37.31
N ASP A 1156 20.24 -26.80 37.16
CA ASP A 1156 21.27 -27.20 36.21
C ASP A 1156 20.65 -27.38 34.82
N LEU A 1157 21.16 -26.64 33.84
CA LEU A 1157 20.68 -26.67 32.45
C LEU A 1157 21.80 -27.10 31.52
N SER A 1158 21.46 -27.89 30.51
CA SER A 1158 22.41 -28.34 29.49
C SER A 1158 21.73 -28.52 28.15
N VAL A 1159 22.38 -28.06 27.09
CA VAL A 1159 21.96 -28.26 25.71
C VAL A 1159 23.06 -28.92 24.89
N VAL A 1160 22.72 -29.99 24.18
CA VAL A 1160 23.62 -30.61 23.19
C VAL A 1160 23.63 -29.75 21.92
N LEU A 1161 24.81 -29.37 21.45
CA LEU A 1161 25.03 -28.59 20.22
C LEU A 1161 24.78 -29.45 18.98
N HIS A 1162 23.50 -29.68 18.70
CA HIS A 1162 22.99 -30.47 17.59
C HIS A 1162 21.78 -29.77 16.95
N PRO A 1163 21.58 -29.83 15.61
CA PRO A 1163 20.51 -29.10 14.93
C PRO A 1163 19.11 -29.38 15.47
N SER A 1164 18.84 -30.60 15.96
CA SER A 1164 17.56 -30.99 16.54
C SER A 1164 17.15 -30.19 17.79
N ASN A 1165 18.10 -29.54 18.47
CA ASN A 1165 17.84 -28.77 19.68
C ASN A 1165 17.65 -27.27 19.40
N PHE A 1166 17.74 -26.83 18.15
CA PHE A 1166 17.69 -25.42 17.79
C PHE A 1166 16.67 -25.17 16.66
N GLN A 1167 16.06 -23.98 16.67
CA GLN A 1167 15.07 -23.54 15.68
C GLN A 1167 15.32 -22.10 15.23
N PHE A 1168 14.77 -21.71 14.09
CA PHE A 1168 14.76 -20.30 13.65
C PHE A 1168 13.70 -19.47 14.39
N PHE A 1169 13.79 -18.14 14.28
CA PHE A 1169 12.80 -17.20 14.82
C PHE A 1169 11.35 -17.48 14.36
N ASN A 1170 11.18 -18.00 13.14
CA ASN A 1170 9.87 -18.34 12.58
C ASN A 1170 9.40 -19.76 12.96
N GLY A 1171 10.11 -20.46 13.86
CA GLY A 1171 9.77 -21.81 14.30
C GLY A 1171 10.13 -22.92 13.31
N LEU A 1172 10.82 -22.60 12.20
CA LEU A 1172 11.30 -23.62 11.26
C LEU A 1172 12.46 -24.43 11.86
N PRO A 1173 12.55 -25.74 11.56
CA PRO A 1173 13.64 -26.59 12.00
C PRO A 1173 14.98 -26.18 11.37
N VAL A 1174 16.07 -26.34 12.12
CA VAL A 1174 17.43 -26.07 11.63
C VAL A 1174 18.00 -27.33 11.01
N ASN A 1175 18.45 -27.24 9.76
CA ASN A 1175 19.16 -28.36 9.14
C ASN A 1175 20.65 -28.36 9.53
N ARG A 1176 21.32 -29.49 9.28
CA ARG A 1176 22.74 -29.65 9.62
C ARG A 1176 23.64 -28.61 8.93
N GLU A 1177 23.37 -28.25 7.68
CA GLU A 1177 24.18 -27.28 6.94
C GLU A 1177 24.14 -25.90 7.61
N GLN A 1178 22.95 -25.40 7.92
CA GLN A 1178 22.73 -24.12 8.59
C GLN A 1178 23.39 -24.10 9.97
N PHE A 1179 23.27 -25.20 10.74
CA PHE A 1179 23.92 -25.30 12.05
C PHE A 1179 25.45 -25.28 11.96
N MET A 1180 26.01 -25.98 10.97
CA MET A 1180 27.46 -26.01 10.75
C MET A 1180 27.99 -24.65 10.26
N GLN A 1181 27.23 -23.90 9.46
CA GLN A 1181 27.58 -22.54 9.06
C GLN A 1181 27.69 -21.60 10.28
N VAL A 1182 26.79 -21.74 11.26
CA VAL A 1182 26.85 -20.97 12.50
C VAL A 1182 28.06 -21.34 13.35
N LEU A 1183 28.39 -22.63 13.49
CA LEU A 1183 29.57 -23.06 14.25
C LEU A 1183 30.91 -22.75 13.55
N GLN A 1184 30.92 -22.58 12.23
CA GLN A 1184 32.12 -22.24 11.47
C GLN A 1184 32.65 -20.84 11.82
N ASP A 1185 31.74 -19.90 12.05
CA ASP A 1185 32.02 -18.54 12.48
C ASP A 1185 30.98 -18.12 13.52
N LEU A 1186 31.16 -18.62 14.75
CA LEU A 1186 30.25 -18.35 15.85
C LEU A 1186 30.50 -16.93 16.39
N GLN A 1187 29.60 -16.01 16.05
CA GLN A 1187 29.72 -14.59 16.33
C GLN A 1187 29.17 -14.21 17.70
N ALA A 1188 28.17 -14.93 18.21
CA ALA A 1188 27.63 -14.68 19.55
C ALA A 1188 26.97 -15.93 20.18
N ILE A 1189 27.02 -16.01 21.50
CA ILE A 1189 26.21 -16.91 22.34
C ILE A 1189 25.55 -16.07 23.41
N TYR A 1190 24.23 -16.16 23.53
CA TYR A 1190 23.44 -15.47 24.55
C TYR A 1190 22.74 -16.49 25.45
N ILE A 1191 22.83 -16.31 26.78
CA ILE A 1191 22.18 -17.14 27.79
C ILE A 1191 21.18 -16.28 28.56
N ARG A 1192 19.94 -16.73 28.66
CA ARG A 1192 18.85 -15.93 29.22
C ARG A 1192 19.03 -15.68 30.73
N ALA A 1193 18.77 -14.44 31.16
CA ALA A 1193 18.84 -14.03 32.56
C ALA A 1193 17.47 -13.75 33.21
N THR A 1194 16.42 -13.49 32.42
CA THR A 1194 15.09 -13.04 32.91
C THR A 1194 13.98 -14.04 32.58
N TYR A 1195 13.31 -14.58 33.61
CA TYR A 1195 12.30 -15.65 33.46
C TYR A 1195 10.92 -15.28 34.04
N TRP A 1196 10.83 -14.23 34.86
CA TRP A 1196 9.59 -13.73 35.47
C TRP A 1196 9.49 -12.21 35.34
N GLU A 1197 8.28 -11.65 35.28
CA GLU A 1197 8.08 -10.19 35.14
C GLU A 1197 8.77 -9.36 36.23
N ASN A 1198 8.90 -9.92 37.44
CA ASN A 1198 9.55 -9.29 38.59
C ASN A 1198 10.77 -10.11 39.08
N SER A 1199 11.63 -10.55 38.16
CA SER A 1199 12.94 -11.12 38.52
C SER A 1199 13.79 -10.07 39.26
N ALA A 1200 14.31 -10.42 40.44
CA ALA A 1200 15.11 -9.51 41.27
C ALA A 1200 16.61 -9.66 41.00
N THR A 1201 17.15 -10.87 41.14
CA THR A 1201 18.55 -11.18 40.77
C THR A 1201 18.66 -12.53 40.08
N THR A 1202 19.54 -12.63 39.09
CA THR A 1202 19.90 -13.90 38.45
C THR A 1202 21.40 -14.11 38.52
N ARG A 1203 21.81 -15.32 38.95
CA ARG A 1203 23.21 -15.76 38.99
C ARG A 1203 23.41 -16.97 38.09
N GLN A 1204 24.53 -17.01 37.39
CA GLN A 1204 24.97 -18.06 36.49
C GLN A 1204 26.32 -18.62 36.96
N VAL A 1205 26.43 -19.94 37.03
CA VAL A 1205 27.69 -20.70 37.21
C VAL A 1205 28.09 -21.35 35.89
#